data_AF-A0A7S0XVQ6-F1
#
_entry.id   AF-A0A7S0XVQ6-F1
#
_cell.length_a   1.000
_cell.length_b   1.000
_cell.length_c   1.000
_cell.angle_alpha   90.00
_cell.angle_beta   90.00
_cell.angle_gamma   90.00
#
_symmetry.space_group_name_H-M   'P 1'
#
loop_
_entity.id
_entity.type
_entity.pdbx_description
1 polymer ?
#
loop_
_entity_poly.entity_id
_entity_poly.type
_entity_poly.pdbx_seq_one_letter_code
_entity_poly.pdbx_strand_id
1 'polypeptide(L)'
;MAVMVEHLSNVQQELVNTQQLTDAKSKEVETEDHLKQLGDREKGRVLQEIGKLERNAFDLQDRLNIAQNNIFRGNEKMDAFKLQMNWNQEEIEQWALAAKQKEEDNLALAKYSRADNVKIKEMNLNLEKLTRLAAAKQAELDNEITETQTAQIELDKTAEDFKQLHAERQELVMQWEQAIEAMKRRDVTINETGEALVEKKQDIAELKRVLEEKKSFLEEQEQENDSVEKQTTNAERVVQRVRQEMVQEQQAKTDLQDELDIVRNTLAKVVSQLALKRTQVQNARDALDAKKERLELARRKLADMKKRLENEYLATNDLEKSAQQIEELNREQEKALRATEKELAQLKQDMFRQSQELFALRKEEANLIAEISGAQTADRNLRDKIKNLDAESQKQQEHIYNADFALQQMERKVARAQGEYRADEKEALNAKVDQLEKLLGVTDQEERMLKKQLKKVNDDYRAAKRQVDELNHEKAALEDKIHELQLENDVVSRSLRNSVKVKEESIVQHDLLRLEVKKLRDRLNERADEVHGLTNRKYQLQKTMEERSLQIKAQKELLRADLKMAQEEVHSVTMELRDREMKASTLNKKYDLLSDKMNQEMGEGGERKSPAYYVVLRAQEREELQKEGDELDVKIQKAEREIRALENTLSKLVAKNNKLRAGFHNADSGGADVGTKHELEAKLERLLERRRSKKSEADTLAADVQEMKARLANLRNEEDGMRRHIRLVQGKAQQFDKERSELEGKRERALRGVERASMQLRALKGVEVDTEEELDFRLQAMKEDNKQMLYLLVGIGEEHTSLADTIHDALTAAGIAPPSRPASARSEVSSIQSDL
;
A
#
# COMPACT_ATOMS: atom_id res chain seq x y z
N MET A 1 196.58 -28.83 68.61
CA MET A 1 195.40 -29.71 68.67
C MET A 1 194.17 -29.06 69.28
N ALA A 2 194.26 -28.11 70.22
CA ALA A 2 193.08 -27.45 70.82
C ALA A 2 192.21 -26.64 69.82
N VAL A 3 192.82 -25.86 68.92
CA VAL A 3 192.09 -24.98 67.96
C VAL A 3 191.19 -25.75 66.98
N MET A 4 191.57 -26.96 66.56
CA MET A 4 190.74 -27.77 65.64
C MET A 4 189.54 -28.42 66.32
N VAL A 5 189.63 -28.73 67.62
CA VAL A 5 188.50 -29.25 68.41
C VAL A 5 187.47 -28.15 68.64
N GLU A 6 187.93 -26.93 68.94
CA GLU A 6 187.06 -25.76 69.08
C GLU A 6 186.39 -25.38 67.75
N HIS A 7 187.13 -25.43 66.63
CA HIS A 7 186.54 -25.23 65.31
C HIS A 7 185.52 -26.31 64.93
N LEU A 8 185.79 -27.59 65.24
CA LEU A 8 184.81 -28.66 65.02
C LEU A 8 183.54 -28.45 65.85
N SER A 9 183.68 -28.01 67.10
CA SER A 9 182.55 -27.64 67.96
C SER A 9 181.74 -26.50 67.35
N ASN A 10 182.39 -25.46 66.82
CA ASN A 10 181.71 -24.36 66.14
C ASN A 10 181.01 -24.82 64.86
N VAL A 11 181.64 -25.68 64.04
CA VAL A 11 181.00 -26.25 62.84
C VAL A 11 179.81 -27.14 63.20
N GLN A 12 179.90 -27.93 64.26
CA GLN A 12 178.76 -28.71 64.77
C GLN A 12 177.64 -27.80 65.27
N GLN A 13 177.97 -26.71 65.95
CA GLN A 13 176.98 -25.72 66.38
C GLN A 13 176.33 -24.99 65.20
N GLU A 14 177.08 -24.62 64.17
CA GLU A 14 176.55 -24.05 62.93
C GLU A 14 175.70 -25.06 62.14
N LEU A 15 176.07 -26.34 62.13
CA LEU A 15 175.26 -27.39 61.53
C LEU A 15 173.92 -27.56 62.27
N VAL A 16 173.92 -27.51 63.60
CA VAL A 16 172.69 -27.52 64.40
C VAL A 16 171.85 -26.26 64.15
N ASN A 17 172.46 -25.07 64.09
CA ASN A 17 171.76 -23.82 63.80
C ASN A 17 171.12 -23.83 62.40
N THR A 18 171.85 -24.30 61.39
CA THR A 18 171.33 -24.41 60.00
C THR A 18 170.26 -25.49 59.89
N GLN A 19 170.39 -26.60 60.61
CA GLN A 19 169.35 -27.63 60.66
C GLN A 19 168.07 -27.09 61.34
N GLN A 20 168.19 -26.36 62.45
CA GLN A 20 167.05 -25.68 63.09
C GLN A 20 166.38 -24.66 62.16
N LEU A 21 167.15 -23.89 61.40
CA LEU A 21 166.61 -22.96 60.41
C LEU A 21 165.90 -23.68 59.27
N THR A 22 166.44 -24.80 58.81
CA THR A 22 165.84 -25.62 57.75
C THR A 22 164.54 -26.26 58.23
N ASP A 23 164.51 -26.79 59.45
CA ASP A 23 163.30 -27.32 60.08
C ASP A 23 162.24 -26.24 60.28
N ALA A 24 162.64 -25.03 60.69
CA ALA A 24 161.73 -23.89 60.78
C ALA A 24 161.16 -23.50 59.40
N LYS A 25 161.99 -23.47 58.35
CA LYS A 25 161.53 -23.22 56.98
C LYS A 25 160.64 -24.34 56.44
N SER A 26 160.90 -25.60 56.75
CA SER A 26 160.02 -26.71 56.39
C SER A 26 158.65 -26.55 57.05
N LYS A 27 158.62 -26.19 58.34
CA LYS A 27 157.36 -25.91 59.05
C LYS A 27 156.62 -24.70 58.46
N GLU A 28 157.34 -23.64 58.07
CA GLU A 28 156.73 -22.49 57.40
C GLU A 28 156.10 -22.90 56.06
N VAL A 29 156.79 -23.69 55.23
CA VAL A 29 156.23 -24.21 53.96
C VAL A 29 154.99 -25.08 54.21
N GLU A 30 155.01 -25.97 55.20
CA GLU A 30 153.83 -26.75 55.59
C GLU A 30 152.66 -25.86 56.02
N THR A 31 152.93 -24.77 56.75
CA THR A 31 151.89 -23.81 57.13
C THR A 31 151.34 -23.02 55.94
N GLU A 32 152.19 -22.63 54.99
CA GLU A 32 151.77 -21.95 53.75
C GLU A 32 150.94 -22.88 52.87
N ASP A 33 151.35 -24.15 52.73
CA ASP A 33 150.58 -25.17 51.99
C ASP A 33 149.22 -25.42 52.65
N HIS A 34 149.16 -25.48 53.99
CA HIS A 34 147.89 -25.60 54.71
C HIS A 34 147.00 -24.36 54.50
N LEU A 35 147.56 -23.14 54.55
CA LEU A 35 146.83 -21.89 54.28
C LEU A 35 146.32 -21.84 52.83
N LYS A 36 147.13 -22.30 51.87
CA LYS A 36 146.75 -22.39 50.46
C LYS A 36 145.61 -23.38 50.27
N GLN A 37 145.67 -24.56 50.88
CA GLN A 37 144.59 -25.55 50.82
C GLN A 37 143.29 -25.02 51.44
N LEU A 38 143.37 -24.28 52.56
CA LEU A 38 142.22 -23.56 53.13
C LEU A 38 141.66 -22.53 52.14
N GLY A 39 142.53 -21.74 51.51
CA GLY A 39 142.15 -20.77 50.48
C GLY A 39 141.45 -21.41 49.28
N ASP A 40 141.96 -22.53 48.77
CA ASP A 40 141.36 -23.26 47.65
C ASP A 40 140.01 -23.89 48.03
N ARG A 41 139.86 -24.37 49.27
CA ARG A 41 138.57 -24.86 49.80
C ARG A 41 137.55 -23.75 49.93
N GLU A 42 137.92 -22.60 50.50
CA GLU A 42 137.04 -21.44 50.60
C GLU A 42 136.65 -20.91 49.21
N LYS A 43 137.61 -20.81 48.28
CA LYS A 43 137.33 -20.48 46.88
C LYS A 43 136.35 -21.46 46.23
N GLY A 44 136.54 -22.77 46.45
CA GLY A 44 135.62 -23.81 45.99
C GLY A 44 134.21 -23.65 46.57
N ARG A 45 134.10 -23.34 47.87
CA ARG A 45 132.80 -23.07 48.53
C ARG A 45 132.11 -21.85 47.94
N VAL A 46 132.84 -20.75 47.78
CA VAL A 46 132.32 -19.50 47.20
C VAL A 46 131.86 -19.73 45.76
N LEU A 47 132.60 -20.48 44.94
CA LEU A 47 132.17 -20.82 43.57
C LEU A 47 130.88 -21.66 43.55
N GLN A 48 130.73 -22.61 44.48
CA GLN A 48 129.48 -23.36 44.61
C GLN A 48 128.32 -22.48 45.07
N GLU A 49 128.55 -21.55 45.98
CA GLU A 49 127.55 -20.57 46.42
C GLU A 49 127.14 -19.63 45.28
N ILE A 50 128.10 -19.13 44.50
CA ILE A 50 127.83 -18.33 43.29
C ILE A 50 126.97 -19.13 42.32
N GLY A 51 127.33 -20.39 42.01
CA GLY A 51 126.53 -21.23 41.12
C GLY A 51 125.11 -21.49 41.64
N LYS A 52 124.91 -21.58 42.96
CA LYS A 52 123.56 -21.66 43.56
C LYS A 52 122.80 -20.35 43.41
N LEU A 53 123.45 -19.21 43.65
CA LEU A 53 122.84 -17.89 43.50
C LEU A 53 122.47 -17.58 42.04
N GLU A 54 123.29 -17.98 41.07
CA GLU A 54 122.99 -17.84 39.64
C GLU A 54 121.77 -18.66 39.24
N ARG A 55 121.65 -19.90 39.72
CA ARG A 55 120.44 -20.73 39.49
C ARG A 55 119.21 -20.08 40.12
N ASN A 56 119.31 -19.60 41.35
CA ASN A 56 118.22 -18.90 42.01
C ASN A 56 117.83 -17.61 41.26
N ALA A 57 118.80 -16.86 40.73
CA ALA A 57 118.55 -15.68 39.92
C ALA A 57 117.81 -16.03 38.62
N PHE A 58 118.21 -17.12 37.96
CA PHE A 58 117.51 -17.63 36.78
C PHE A 58 116.07 -18.04 37.10
N ASP A 59 115.85 -18.80 38.18
CA ASP A 59 114.51 -19.22 38.61
C ASP A 59 113.62 -18.02 38.98
N LEU A 60 114.19 -17.01 39.63
CA LEU A 60 113.48 -15.76 39.93
C LEU A 60 113.15 -14.99 38.66
N GLN A 61 114.04 -14.95 37.68
CA GLN A 61 113.79 -14.31 36.39
C GLN A 61 112.67 -15.03 35.62
N ASP A 62 112.64 -16.37 35.62
CA ASP A 62 111.58 -17.13 34.97
C ASP A 62 110.22 -16.90 35.67
N ARG A 63 110.21 -16.91 37.01
CA ARG A 63 109.00 -16.55 37.79
C ARG A 63 108.54 -15.12 37.51
N LEU A 64 109.46 -14.16 37.37
CA LEU A 64 109.14 -12.79 37.02
C LEU A 64 108.50 -12.71 35.63
N ASN A 65 109.07 -13.40 34.63
CA ASN A 65 108.54 -13.44 33.28
C ASN A 65 107.13 -14.06 33.25
N ILE A 66 106.90 -15.15 34.00
CA ILE A 66 105.58 -15.76 34.14
C ILE A 66 104.59 -14.79 34.78
N ALA A 67 104.98 -14.09 35.85
CA ALA A 67 104.15 -13.10 36.52
C ALA A 67 103.82 -11.92 35.59
N GLN A 68 104.79 -11.40 34.84
CA GLN A 68 104.59 -10.34 33.86
C GLN A 68 103.64 -10.77 32.74
N ASN A 69 103.80 -11.99 32.21
CA ASN A 69 102.88 -12.54 31.21
C ASN A 69 101.46 -12.70 31.74
N ASN A 70 101.30 -13.12 33.00
CA ASN A 70 100.00 -13.22 33.64
C ASN A 70 99.37 -11.84 33.88
N ILE A 71 100.15 -10.84 34.29
CA ILE A 71 99.70 -9.45 34.43
C ILE A 71 99.26 -8.89 33.07
N PHE A 72 100.04 -9.14 32.02
CA PHE A 72 99.71 -8.69 30.67
C PHE A 72 98.38 -9.30 30.17
N ARG A 73 98.23 -10.63 30.28
CA ARG A 73 96.96 -11.31 29.96
C ARG A 73 95.81 -10.84 30.84
N GLY A 74 96.08 -10.52 32.10
CA GLY A 74 95.10 -9.95 33.03
C GLY A 74 94.63 -8.57 32.58
N ASN A 75 95.55 -7.70 32.15
CA ASN A 75 95.23 -6.37 31.61
C ASN A 75 94.46 -6.46 30.30
N GLU A 76 94.84 -7.35 29.38
CA GLU A 76 94.10 -7.55 28.12
C GLU A 76 92.65 -7.98 28.39
N LYS A 77 92.44 -8.89 29.36
CA LYS A 77 91.09 -9.27 29.81
C LYS A 77 90.34 -8.12 30.49
N MET A 78 91.04 -7.32 31.30
CA MET A 78 90.45 -6.13 31.93
C MET A 78 89.96 -5.14 30.87
N ASP A 79 90.74 -4.90 29.82
CA ASP A 79 90.37 -3.99 28.74
C ASP A 79 89.22 -4.54 27.90
N ALA A 80 89.19 -5.85 27.64
CA ALA A 80 88.05 -6.51 27.03
C ALA A 80 86.76 -6.35 27.87
N PHE A 81 86.85 -6.49 29.20
CA PHE A 81 85.71 -6.26 30.08
C PHE A 81 85.27 -4.80 30.14
N LYS A 82 86.19 -3.84 30.08
CA LYS A 82 85.84 -2.42 29.99
C LYS A 82 85.10 -2.10 28.71
N LEU A 83 85.55 -2.63 27.56
CA LEU A 83 84.86 -2.45 26.29
C LEU A 83 83.46 -3.06 26.34
N GLN A 84 83.34 -4.28 26.86
CA GLN A 84 82.04 -4.94 27.03
C GLN A 84 81.13 -4.17 27.99
N MET A 85 81.67 -3.62 29.08
CA MET A 85 80.93 -2.80 30.03
C MET A 85 80.41 -1.52 29.36
N ASN A 86 81.23 -0.86 28.54
CA ASN A 86 80.79 0.32 27.78
C ASN A 86 79.68 -0.02 26.78
N TRP A 87 79.82 -1.13 26.03
CA TRP A 87 78.75 -1.58 25.13
C TRP A 87 77.46 -1.92 25.87
N ASN A 88 77.54 -2.64 26.99
CA ASN A 88 76.38 -2.95 27.80
C ASN A 88 75.73 -1.67 28.36
N GLN A 89 76.53 -0.66 28.73
CA GLN A 89 76.03 0.63 29.19
C GLN A 89 75.30 1.38 28.07
N GLU A 90 75.90 1.48 26.88
CA GLU A 90 75.27 2.07 25.69
C GLU A 90 73.97 1.34 25.33
N GLU A 91 73.96 0.01 25.40
CA GLU A 91 72.78 -0.81 25.13
C GLU A 91 71.67 -0.52 26.16
N ILE A 92 71.99 -0.47 27.46
CA ILE A 92 71.02 -0.13 28.51
C ILE A 92 70.45 1.28 28.29
N GLU A 93 71.28 2.26 27.94
CA GLU A 93 70.84 3.63 27.67
C GLU A 93 69.91 3.70 26.46
N GLN A 94 70.20 2.94 25.39
CA GLN A 94 69.32 2.84 24.22
C GLN A 94 67.97 2.19 24.57
N TRP A 95 67.98 1.11 25.35
CA TRP A 95 66.74 0.46 25.80
C TRP A 95 65.93 1.36 26.73
N ALA A 96 66.58 2.09 27.63
CA ALA A 96 65.92 3.05 28.52
C ALA A 96 65.27 4.19 27.72
N LEU A 97 65.96 4.73 26.71
CA LEU A 97 65.41 5.76 25.82
C LEU A 97 64.21 5.22 25.03
N ALA A 98 64.34 4.02 24.44
CA ALA A 98 63.26 3.40 23.68
C ALA A 98 62.03 3.09 24.56
N ALA A 99 62.25 2.61 25.80
CA ALA A 99 61.18 2.39 26.77
C ALA A 99 60.45 3.70 27.11
N LYS A 100 61.20 4.77 27.37
CA LYS A 100 60.64 6.10 27.67
C LYS A 100 59.84 6.66 26.49
N GLN A 101 60.36 6.54 25.26
CA GLN A 101 59.62 6.95 24.05
C GLN A 101 58.32 6.16 23.90
N LYS A 102 58.33 4.85 24.18
CA LYS A 102 57.12 4.03 24.12
C LYS A 102 56.11 4.38 25.21
N GLU A 103 56.56 4.74 26.39
CA GLU A 103 55.69 5.25 27.45
C GLU A 103 55.03 6.58 27.06
N GLU A 104 55.80 7.51 26.48
CA GLU A 104 55.29 8.78 25.94
C GLU A 104 54.28 8.56 24.80
N ASP A 105 54.58 7.66 23.85
CA ASP A 105 53.66 7.25 22.77
C ASP A 105 52.34 6.71 23.35
N ASN A 106 52.42 5.80 24.33
CA ASN A 106 51.24 5.21 24.97
C ASN A 106 50.40 6.26 25.71
N LEU A 107 51.04 7.21 26.39
CA LEU A 107 50.34 8.33 27.03
C LEU A 107 49.65 9.24 26.00
N ALA A 108 50.26 9.48 24.84
CA ALA A 108 49.64 10.23 23.75
C ALA A 108 48.42 9.48 23.17
N LEU A 109 48.55 8.17 22.93
CA LEU A 109 47.43 7.33 22.48
C LEU A 109 46.28 7.31 23.49
N ALA A 110 46.57 7.24 24.79
CA ALA A 110 45.55 7.32 25.83
C ALA A 110 44.83 8.67 25.84
N LYS A 111 45.56 9.78 25.62
CA LYS A 111 44.96 11.12 25.49
C LYS A 111 44.05 11.21 24.26
N TYR A 112 44.49 10.72 23.10
CA TYR A 112 43.66 10.69 21.90
C TYR A 112 42.41 9.82 22.08
N SER A 113 42.56 8.61 22.63
CA SER A 113 41.42 7.74 22.95
C SER A 113 40.42 8.43 23.88
N ARG A 114 40.90 9.17 24.90
CA ARG A 114 40.00 9.93 25.78
C ARG A 114 39.29 11.07 25.05
N ALA A 115 39.99 11.80 24.19
CA ALA A 115 39.38 12.86 23.38
C ALA A 115 38.32 12.31 22.42
N ASP A 116 38.62 11.18 21.76
CA ASP A 116 37.68 10.49 20.86
C ASP A 116 36.45 10.00 21.63
N ASN A 117 36.63 9.42 22.82
CA ASN A 117 35.50 9.03 23.67
C ASN A 117 34.61 10.21 24.08
N VAL A 118 35.18 11.39 24.33
CA VAL A 118 34.40 12.60 24.59
C VAL A 118 33.64 13.01 23.32
N LYS A 119 34.28 12.97 22.14
CA LYS A 119 33.62 13.33 20.88
C LYS A 119 32.50 12.36 20.51
N ILE A 120 32.68 11.06 20.74
CA ILE A 120 31.64 10.04 20.57
C ILE A 120 30.44 10.33 21.47
N LYS A 121 30.67 10.67 22.75
CA LYS A 121 29.59 11.03 23.67
C LYS A 121 28.83 12.29 23.20
N GLU A 122 29.55 13.30 22.74
CA GLU A 122 28.94 14.52 22.18
C GLU A 122 28.10 14.22 20.93
N MET A 123 28.63 13.42 20.00
CA MET A 123 27.91 13.01 18.79
C MET A 123 26.67 12.18 19.12
N ASN A 124 26.76 11.25 20.07
CA ASN A 124 25.60 10.46 20.51
C ASN A 124 24.52 11.34 21.15
N LEU A 125 24.90 12.32 21.98
CA LEU A 125 23.94 13.28 22.54
C LEU A 125 23.27 14.13 21.45
N ASN A 126 24.02 14.55 20.43
CA ASN A 126 23.46 15.28 19.30
C ASN A 126 22.53 14.41 18.44
N LEU A 127 22.89 13.15 18.24
CA LEU A 127 22.04 12.17 17.56
C LEU A 127 20.73 11.99 18.33
N GLU A 128 20.78 11.79 19.64
CA GLU A 128 19.59 11.66 20.48
C GLU A 128 18.68 12.91 20.41
N LYS A 129 19.28 14.11 20.43
CA LYS A 129 18.54 15.37 20.25
C LYS A 129 17.87 15.45 18.89
N LEU A 130 18.59 15.15 17.81
CA LEU A 130 18.05 15.17 16.45
C LEU A 130 16.95 14.12 16.26
N THR A 131 17.12 12.93 16.83
CA THR A 131 16.09 11.88 16.80
C THR A 131 14.82 12.32 17.53
N ARG A 132 14.95 12.96 18.70
CA ARG A 132 13.80 13.53 19.41
C ARG A 132 13.11 14.64 18.61
N LEU A 133 13.89 15.53 17.99
CA LEU A 133 13.34 16.59 17.13
C LEU A 133 12.62 16.02 15.90
N ALA A 134 13.18 14.99 15.27
CA ALA A 134 12.54 14.30 14.15
C ALA A 134 11.22 13.65 14.57
N ALA A 135 11.20 12.96 15.72
CA ALA A 135 9.98 12.37 16.26
C ALA A 135 8.92 13.43 16.62
N ALA A 136 9.33 14.56 17.21
CA ALA A 136 8.44 15.67 17.49
C ALA A 136 7.85 16.29 16.21
N LYS A 137 8.68 16.48 15.17
CA LYS A 137 8.22 16.97 13.86
C LYS A 137 7.32 15.99 13.12
N GLN A 138 7.56 14.68 13.27
CA GLN A 138 6.65 13.67 12.76
C GLN A 138 5.29 13.75 13.45
N ALA A 139 5.27 13.88 14.79
CA ALA A 139 4.01 14.02 15.53
C ALA A 139 3.25 15.31 15.18
N GLU A 140 3.96 16.44 15.01
CA GLU A 140 3.35 17.69 14.51
C GLU A 140 2.75 17.49 13.12
N LEU A 141 3.48 16.84 12.20
CA LEU A 141 2.98 16.55 10.86
C LEU A 141 1.74 15.65 10.89
N ASP A 142 1.75 14.59 11.70
CA ASP A 142 0.61 13.67 11.82
C ASP A 142 -0.61 14.41 12.38
N ASN A 143 -0.42 15.32 13.35
CA ASN A 143 -1.49 16.18 13.86
C ASN A 143 -2.05 17.10 12.76
N GLU A 144 -1.20 17.81 12.02
CA GLU A 144 -1.62 18.68 10.91
C GLU A 144 -2.35 17.91 9.80
N ILE A 145 -1.93 16.67 9.51
CA ILE A 145 -2.63 15.77 8.58
C ILE A 145 -4.03 15.45 9.12
N THR A 146 -4.14 15.11 10.41
CA THR A 146 -5.45 14.82 11.01
C THR A 146 -6.36 16.05 11.01
N GLU A 147 -5.84 17.23 11.34
CA GLU A 147 -6.60 18.49 11.32
C GLU A 147 -7.07 18.84 9.91
N THR A 148 -6.19 18.69 8.91
CA THR A 148 -6.53 18.91 7.49
C THR A 148 -7.59 17.92 7.02
N GLN A 149 -7.49 16.65 7.39
CA GLN A 149 -8.50 15.64 7.08
C GLN A 149 -9.84 15.95 7.74
N THR A 150 -9.85 16.38 9.00
CA THR A 150 -11.09 16.79 9.68
C THR A 150 -11.72 18.01 9.01
N ALA A 151 -10.93 19.03 8.66
CA ALA A 151 -11.43 20.21 7.95
C ALA A 151 -11.96 19.84 6.56
N GLN A 152 -11.32 18.88 5.86
CA GLN A 152 -11.81 18.39 4.58
C GLN A 152 -13.15 17.66 4.72
N ILE A 153 -13.30 16.81 5.74
CA ILE A 153 -14.59 16.14 6.04
C ILE A 153 -15.67 17.17 6.37
N GLU A 154 -15.36 18.20 7.14
CA GLU A 154 -16.29 19.30 7.44
C GLU A 154 -16.68 20.07 6.16
N LEU A 155 -15.72 20.36 5.27
CA LEU A 155 -15.99 21.00 3.98
C LEU A 155 -16.86 20.13 3.07
N ASP A 156 -16.58 18.83 2.98
CA ASP A 156 -17.39 17.90 2.20
C ASP A 156 -18.81 17.81 2.77
N LYS A 157 -18.93 17.75 4.10
CA LYS A 157 -20.23 17.72 4.77
C LYS A 157 -21.04 19.00 4.55
N THR A 158 -20.39 20.16 4.67
CA THR A 158 -21.03 21.45 4.39
C THR A 158 -21.40 21.60 2.90
N ALA A 159 -20.63 21.03 1.98
CA ALA A 159 -20.97 20.99 0.56
C ALA A 159 -22.18 20.07 0.28
N GLU A 160 -22.28 18.92 0.95
CA GLU A 160 -23.48 18.07 0.92
C GLU A 160 -24.71 18.80 1.46
N ASP A 161 -24.58 19.42 2.63
CA ASP A 161 -25.67 20.18 3.25
C ASP A 161 -26.08 21.37 2.37
N PHE A 162 -25.13 22.05 1.71
CA PHE A 162 -25.44 23.10 0.74
C PHE A 162 -26.21 22.58 -0.47
N LYS A 163 -25.84 21.42 -1.02
CA LYS A 163 -26.59 20.78 -2.12
C LYS A 163 -28.00 20.41 -1.67
N GLN A 164 -28.15 19.89 -0.45
CA GLN A 164 -29.46 19.56 0.11
C GLN A 164 -30.33 20.81 0.28
N LEU A 165 -29.80 21.86 0.92
CA LEU A 165 -30.50 23.14 1.08
C LEU A 165 -30.83 23.80 -0.27
N HIS A 166 -29.96 23.64 -1.28
CA HIS A 166 -30.24 24.14 -2.62
C HIS A 166 -31.40 23.38 -3.28
N ALA A 167 -31.45 22.05 -3.14
CA ALA A 167 -32.54 21.23 -3.64
C ALA A 167 -33.87 21.57 -2.92
N GLU A 168 -33.85 21.69 -1.59
CA GLU A 168 -35.01 22.10 -0.79
C GLU A 168 -35.49 23.51 -1.17
N ARG A 169 -34.57 24.45 -1.40
CA ARG A 169 -34.89 25.79 -1.89
C ARG A 169 -35.54 25.72 -3.27
N GLN A 170 -35.02 24.92 -4.18
CA GLN A 170 -35.56 24.79 -5.53
C GLN A 170 -36.96 24.15 -5.51
N GLU A 171 -37.18 23.17 -4.65
CA GLU A 171 -38.51 22.58 -4.41
C GLU A 171 -39.48 23.63 -3.84
N LEU A 172 -39.05 24.42 -2.85
CA LEU A 172 -39.87 25.48 -2.27
C LEU A 172 -40.23 26.56 -3.30
N VAL A 173 -39.27 26.94 -4.16
CA VAL A 173 -39.51 27.87 -5.28
C VAL A 173 -40.52 27.28 -6.25
N MET A 174 -40.38 26.00 -6.63
CA MET A 174 -41.34 25.33 -7.50
C MET A 174 -42.73 25.28 -6.88
N GLN A 175 -42.85 24.94 -5.59
CA GLN A 175 -44.12 24.96 -4.86
C GLN A 175 -44.72 26.36 -4.81
N TRP A 176 -43.89 27.39 -4.62
CA TRP A 176 -44.32 28.79 -4.60
C TRP A 176 -44.79 29.27 -5.99
N GLU A 177 -44.06 28.92 -7.06
CA GLU A 177 -44.45 29.19 -8.45
C GLU A 177 -45.78 28.51 -8.79
N GLN A 178 -45.94 27.24 -8.41
CA GLN A 178 -47.20 26.50 -8.57
C GLN A 178 -48.34 27.15 -7.79
N ALA A 179 -48.09 27.62 -6.56
CA ALA A 179 -49.08 28.34 -5.77
C ALA A 179 -49.50 29.67 -6.42
N ILE A 180 -48.55 30.41 -6.99
CA ILE A 180 -48.83 31.64 -7.75
C ILE A 180 -49.61 31.33 -9.02
N GLU A 181 -49.25 30.28 -9.77
CA GLU A 181 -50.00 29.89 -10.95
C GLU A 181 -51.43 29.46 -10.59
N ALA A 182 -51.60 28.70 -9.53
CA ALA A 182 -52.92 28.34 -9.01
C ALA A 182 -53.72 29.57 -8.58
N MET A 183 -53.07 30.56 -7.95
CA MET A 183 -53.69 31.82 -7.57
C MET A 183 -54.09 32.64 -8.80
N LYS A 184 -53.22 32.77 -9.81
CA LYS A 184 -53.54 33.44 -11.08
C LYS A 184 -54.69 32.75 -11.82
N ARG A 185 -54.70 31.42 -11.87
CA ARG A 185 -55.83 30.66 -12.46
C ARG A 185 -57.11 30.92 -11.68
N ARG A 186 -57.04 30.96 -10.35
CA ARG A 186 -58.19 31.34 -9.51
C ARG A 186 -58.65 32.77 -9.79
N ASP A 187 -57.74 33.74 -9.88
CA ASP A 187 -58.08 35.13 -10.19
C ASP A 187 -58.75 35.27 -11.56
N VAL A 188 -58.26 34.53 -12.58
CA VAL A 188 -58.92 34.46 -13.90
C VAL A 188 -60.32 33.87 -13.75
N THR A 189 -60.48 32.74 -13.05
CA THR A 189 -61.83 32.17 -12.83
C THR A 189 -62.75 33.07 -12.00
N ILE A 190 -62.21 33.83 -11.04
CA ILE A 190 -62.96 34.83 -10.26
C ILE A 190 -63.39 35.98 -11.16
N ASN A 191 -62.53 36.43 -12.08
CA ASN A 191 -62.88 37.46 -13.05
C ASN A 191 -63.92 36.95 -14.04
N GLU A 192 -63.75 35.76 -14.62
CA GLU A 192 -64.73 35.15 -15.52
C GLU A 192 -66.08 34.93 -14.83
N THR A 193 -66.09 34.43 -13.59
CA THR A 193 -67.33 34.31 -12.81
C THR A 193 -67.88 35.66 -12.39
N GLY A 194 -67.03 36.67 -12.16
CA GLY A 194 -67.41 38.05 -11.89
C GLY A 194 -68.07 38.72 -13.09
N GLU A 195 -67.52 38.54 -14.29
CA GLU A 195 -68.07 38.98 -15.57
C GLU A 195 -69.40 38.30 -15.84
N ALA A 196 -69.49 36.97 -15.67
CA ALA A 196 -70.74 36.24 -15.77
C ALA A 196 -71.78 36.71 -14.72
N LEU A 197 -71.36 37.07 -13.51
CA LEU A 197 -72.26 37.64 -12.49
C LEU A 197 -72.72 39.06 -12.89
N VAL A 198 -71.87 39.87 -13.50
CA VAL A 198 -72.23 41.20 -14.02
C VAL A 198 -73.21 41.05 -15.19
N GLU A 199 -72.95 40.14 -16.13
CA GLU A 199 -73.85 39.81 -17.23
C GLU A 199 -75.21 39.31 -16.69
N LYS A 200 -75.21 38.38 -15.73
CA LYS A 200 -76.44 37.92 -15.08
C LYS A 200 -77.15 39.02 -14.29
N LYS A 201 -76.42 39.98 -13.71
CA LYS A 201 -77.01 41.17 -13.08
C LYS A 201 -77.61 42.12 -14.10
N GLN A 202 -77.00 42.28 -15.27
CA GLN A 202 -77.54 43.03 -16.39
C GLN A 202 -78.80 42.34 -16.95
N ASP A 203 -78.77 41.02 -17.16
CA ASP A 203 -79.94 40.22 -17.53
C ASP A 203 -81.08 40.40 -16.52
N ILE A 204 -80.78 40.36 -15.21
CA ILE A 204 -81.77 40.58 -14.15
C ILE A 204 -82.29 42.02 -14.16
N ALA A 205 -81.43 43.01 -14.42
CA ALA A 205 -81.84 44.42 -14.51
C ALA A 205 -82.74 44.64 -15.72
N GLU A 206 -82.44 44.01 -16.85
CA GLU A 206 -83.23 44.07 -18.07
C GLU A 206 -84.55 43.31 -17.93
N LEU A 207 -84.53 42.11 -17.32
CA LEU A 207 -85.74 41.39 -16.94
C LEU A 207 -86.59 42.19 -15.95
N LYS A 208 -86.00 42.89 -14.98
CA LYS A 208 -86.74 43.79 -14.08
C LYS A 208 -87.31 45.00 -14.82
N ARG A 209 -86.57 45.58 -15.78
CA ARG A 209 -87.05 46.67 -16.63
C ARG A 209 -88.24 46.22 -17.47
N VAL A 210 -88.13 45.07 -18.13
CA VAL A 210 -89.21 44.45 -18.91
C VAL A 210 -90.39 44.10 -18.00
N LEU A 211 -90.15 43.59 -16.79
CA LEU A 211 -91.22 43.26 -15.84
C LEU A 211 -91.94 44.52 -15.34
N GLU A 212 -91.22 45.62 -15.14
CA GLU A 212 -91.81 46.92 -14.79
C GLU A 212 -92.57 47.55 -15.97
N GLU A 213 -92.05 47.43 -17.20
CA GLU A 213 -92.76 47.79 -18.44
C GLU A 213 -94.03 46.94 -18.61
N LYS A 214 -93.98 45.65 -18.30
CA LYS A 214 -95.15 44.77 -18.36
C LYS A 214 -96.14 45.02 -17.24
N LYS A 215 -95.70 45.41 -16.05
CA LYS A 215 -96.57 45.85 -14.95
C LYS A 215 -97.27 47.16 -15.26
N SER A 216 -96.52 48.17 -15.71
CA SER A 216 -97.12 49.45 -16.13
C SER A 216 -98.08 49.27 -17.29
N PHE A 217 -97.74 48.42 -18.27
CA PHE A 217 -98.68 48.05 -19.34
C PHE A 217 -99.92 47.32 -18.80
N LEU A 218 -99.78 46.42 -17.82
CA LEU A 218 -100.91 45.73 -17.19
C LEU A 218 -101.80 46.73 -16.43
N GLU A 219 -101.21 47.65 -15.65
CA GLU A 219 -101.94 48.69 -14.94
C GLU A 219 -102.67 49.65 -15.90
N GLU A 220 -102.05 50.00 -17.03
CA GLU A 220 -102.65 50.82 -18.07
C GLU A 220 -103.82 50.08 -18.75
N GLN A 221 -103.67 48.77 -19.01
CA GLN A 221 -104.75 47.92 -19.54
C GLN A 221 -105.86 47.67 -18.51
N GLU A 222 -105.55 47.55 -17.21
CA GLU A 222 -106.54 47.46 -16.14
C GLU A 222 -107.34 48.76 -16.01
N GLN A 223 -106.67 49.92 -16.09
CA GLN A 223 -107.35 51.23 -16.11
C GLN A 223 -108.21 51.43 -17.37
N GLU A 224 -107.73 50.97 -18.53
CA GLU A 224 -108.48 51.01 -19.77
C GLU A 224 -109.72 50.11 -19.67
N ASN A 225 -109.59 48.88 -19.16
CA ASN A 225 -110.73 48.00 -18.88
C ASN A 225 -111.72 48.61 -17.88
N ASP A 226 -111.25 49.20 -16.78
CA ASP A 226 -112.09 49.91 -15.81
C ASP A 226 -112.86 51.07 -16.46
N SER A 227 -112.23 51.77 -17.40
CA SER A 227 -112.85 52.85 -18.17
C SER A 227 -113.93 52.31 -19.12
N VAL A 228 -113.66 51.17 -19.77
CA VAL A 228 -114.58 50.49 -20.68
C VAL A 228 -115.76 49.89 -19.90
N GLU A 229 -115.55 49.32 -18.71
CA GLU A 229 -116.63 48.87 -17.82
C GLU A 229 -117.52 50.03 -17.35
N LYS A 230 -116.92 51.18 -17.01
CA LYS A 230 -117.69 52.41 -16.69
C LYS A 230 -118.48 52.95 -17.89
N GLN A 231 -117.93 52.84 -19.11
CA GLN A 231 -118.66 53.19 -20.33
C GLN A 231 -119.79 52.19 -20.62
N THR A 232 -119.55 50.90 -20.41
CA THR A 232 -120.53 49.83 -20.61
C THR A 232 -121.70 49.94 -19.64
N THR A 233 -121.43 50.17 -18.36
CA THR A 233 -122.48 50.42 -17.35
C THR A 233 -123.28 51.70 -17.61
N ASN A 234 -122.64 52.76 -18.14
CA ASN A 234 -123.36 53.95 -18.59
C ASN A 234 -124.22 53.67 -19.83
N ALA A 235 -123.73 52.92 -20.79
CA ALA A 235 -124.48 52.50 -21.97
C ALA A 235 -125.68 51.61 -21.58
N GLU A 236 -125.52 50.69 -20.63
CA GLU A 236 -126.61 49.87 -20.09
C GLU A 236 -127.71 50.74 -19.42
N ARG A 237 -127.32 51.76 -18.64
CA ARG A 237 -128.28 52.72 -18.07
C ARG A 237 -129.05 53.52 -19.13
N VAL A 238 -128.39 53.88 -20.23
CA VAL A 238 -129.04 54.56 -21.36
C VAL A 238 -130.01 53.62 -22.07
N VAL A 239 -129.62 52.37 -22.34
CA VAL A 239 -130.50 51.35 -22.95
C VAL A 239 -131.71 51.06 -22.07
N GLN A 240 -131.55 51.04 -20.74
CA GLN A 240 -132.64 50.80 -19.80
C GLN A 240 -133.63 51.97 -19.76
N ARG A 241 -133.15 53.21 -19.91
CA ARG A 241 -133.99 54.42 -20.05
C ARG A 241 -134.79 54.40 -21.35
N VAL A 242 -134.15 54.10 -22.48
CA VAL A 242 -134.81 54.00 -23.80
C VAL A 242 -135.84 52.85 -23.82
N ARG A 243 -135.61 51.75 -23.10
CA ARG A 243 -136.61 50.69 -22.93
C ARG A 243 -137.84 51.14 -22.15
N GLN A 244 -137.68 51.97 -21.11
CA GLN A 244 -138.81 52.53 -20.37
C GLN A 244 -139.61 53.52 -21.22
N GLU A 245 -138.93 54.37 -21.99
CA GLU A 245 -139.56 55.32 -22.94
C GLU A 245 -140.34 54.58 -24.03
N MET A 246 -139.79 53.48 -24.57
CA MET A 246 -140.50 52.65 -25.57
C MET A 246 -141.79 52.03 -25.02
N VAL A 247 -141.79 51.56 -23.76
CA VAL A 247 -142.99 50.99 -23.13
C VAL A 247 -144.07 52.06 -22.93
N GLN A 248 -143.69 53.29 -22.53
CA GLN A 248 -144.65 54.39 -22.36
C GLN A 248 -145.29 54.83 -23.68
N GLU A 249 -144.48 54.98 -24.74
CA GLU A 249 -144.98 55.31 -26.08
C GLU A 249 -145.86 54.20 -26.68
N GLN A 250 -145.55 52.92 -26.38
CA GLN A 250 -146.39 51.81 -26.82
C GLN A 250 -147.76 51.80 -26.13
N GLN A 251 -147.83 52.20 -24.85
CA GLN A 251 -149.07 52.35 -24.09
C GLN A 251 -149.91 53.52 -24.62
N ALA A 252 -149.28 54.66 -24.92
CA ALA A 252 -149.95 55.82 -25.53
C ALA A 252 -150.52 55.51 -26.92
N LYS A 253 -149.83 54.66 -27.69
CA LYS A 253 -150.29 54.18 -29.00
C LYS A 253 -151.54 53.29 -28.90
N THR A 254 -151.63 52.42 -27.89
CA THR A 254 -152.82 51.59 -27.67
C THR A 254 -154.03 52.43 -27.27
N ASP A 255 -153.85 53.42 -26.41
CA ASP A 255 -154.93 54.32 -25.98
C ASP A 255 -155.47 55.15 -27.17
N LEU A 256 -154.59 55.61 -28.06
CA LEU A 256 -154.97 56.30 -29.31
C LEU A 256 -155.67 55.37 -30.33
N GLN A 257 -155.38 54.06 -30.32
CA GLN A 257 -156.08 53.09 -31.18
C GLN A 257 -157.52 52.86 -30.69
N ASP A 258 -157.73 52.82 -29.37
CA ASP A 258 -159.06 52.66 -28.79
C ASP A 258 -159.93 53.91 -29.02
N GLU A 259 -159.34 55.12 -28.99
CA GLU A 259 -160.02 56.36 -29.41
C GLU A 259 -160.37 56.36 -30.90
N LEU A 260 -159.51 55.80 -31.76
CA LEU A 260 -159.74 55.69 -33.20
C LEU A 260 -160.92 54.76 -33.53
N ASP A 261 -161.13 53.70 -32.75
CA ASP A 261 -162.22 52.73 -32.96
C ASP A 261 -163.58 53.26 -32.47
N ILE A 262 -163.61 54.17 -31.50
CA ILE A 262 -164.81 54.94 -31.12
C ILE A 262 -165.17 55.96 -32.22
N VAL A 263 -164.17 56.60 -32.84
CA VAL A 263 -164.37 57.52 -33.98
C VAL A 263 -164.80 56.75 -35.25
N ARG A 264 -164.32 55.53 -35.46
CA ARG A 264 -164.80 54.67 -36.57
C ARG A 264 -166.27 54.28 -36.44
N ASN A 265 -166.74 53.96 -35.23
CA ASN A 265 -168.16 53.60 -35.02
C ASN A 265 -169.11 54.79 -35.13
N THR A 266 -168.66 56.01 -34.83
CA THR A 266 -169.43 57.24 -35.08
C THR A 266 -169.41 57.64 -36.56
N LEU A 267 -168.29 57.41 -37.26
CA LEU A 267 -168.16 57.63 -38.70
C LEU A 267 -169.03 56.65 -39.53
N ALA A 268 -169.19 55.39 -39.10
CA ALA A 268 -170.08 54.41 -39.74
C ALA A 268 -171.56 54.86 -39.73
N LYS A 269 -172.00 55.59 -38.69
CA LYS A 269 -173.35 56.17 -38.59
C LYS A 269 -173.55 57.38 -39.51
N VAL A 270 -172.49 58.16 -39.77
CA VAL A 270 -172.49 59.31 -40.70
C VAL A 270 -172.41 58.85 -42.16
N VAL A 271 -171.70 57.75 -42.46
CA VAL A 271 -171.62 57.14 -43.81
C VAL A 271 -172.99 56.63 -44.27
N SER A 272 -173.81 56.10 -43.37
CA SER A 272 -175.20 55.69 -43.64
C SER A 272 -176.12 56.87 -43.99
N GLN A 273 -175.94 58.03 -43.34
CA GLN A 273 -176.72 59.25 -43.64
C GLN A 273 -176.24 59.98 -44.91
N LEU A 274 -174.95 59.84 -45.27
CA LEU A 274 -174.37 60.44 -46.48
C LEU A 274 -174.79 59.70 -47.77
N ALA A 275 -175.05 58.39 -47.70
CA ALA A 275 -175.58 57.60 -48.82
C ALA A 275 -177.00 58.03 -49.23
N LEU A 276 -177.82 58.49 -48.28
CA LEU A 276 -179.18 58.99 -48.53
C LEU A 276 -179.19 60.39 -49.21
N LYS A 277 -178.10 61.16 -49.06
CA LYS A 277 -177.94 62.51 -49.65
C LYS A 277 -177.23 62.51 -51.01
N ARG A 278 -176.48 61.45 -51.35
CA ARG A 278 -175.79 61.32 -52.66
C ARG A 278 -176.73 61.04 -53.83
N THR A 279 -177.83 60.32 -53.60
CA THR A 279 -178.87 60.09 -54.63
C THR A 279 -179.69 61.34 -54.98
N GLN A 280 -179.72 62.36 -54.12
CA GLN A 280 -180.43 63.63 -54.41
C GLN A 280 -179.60 64.65 -55.19
N VAL A 281 -178.25 64.52 -55.22
CA VAL A 281 -177.36 65.51 -55.85
C VAL A 281 -176.86 65.08 -57.24
N GLN A 282 -176.87 63.78 -57.57
CA GLN A 282 -176.54 63.28 -58.91
C GLN A 282 -177.51 63.81 -60.00
N ASN A 283 -178.78 64.04 -59.66
CA ASN A 283 -179.77 64.56 -60.61
C ASN A 283 -179.62 66.05 -60.96
N ALA A 284 -178.72 66.79 -60.30
CA ALA A 284 -178.58 68.25 -60.45
C ALA A 284 -177.26 68.73 -61.10
N ARG A 285 -176.27 67.87 -61.36
CA ARG A 285 -174.93 68.31 -61.83
C ARG A 285 -174.55 67.98 -63.28
N ASP A 286 -175.10 66.95 -63.92
CA ASP A 286 -174.78 66.68 -65.34
C ASP A 286 -175.47 67.68 -66.31
N ALA A 287 -176.33 68.55 -65.78
CA ALA A 287 -176.87 69.71 -66.48
C ALA A 287 -175.95 70.96 -66.48
N LEU A 288 -174.82 70.98 -65.75
CA LEU A 288 -173.98 72.19 -65.64
C LEU A 288 -172.74 72.19 -66.55
N ASP A 289 -172.26 71.02 -67.00
CA ASP A 289 -171.16 70.92 -67.98
C ASP A 289 -171.57 71.43 -69.38
N ALA A 290 -172.87 71.65 -69.60
CA ALA A 290 -173.42 72.32 -70.78
C ALA A 290 -173.16 73.85 -70.86
N LYS A 291 -172.54 74.50 -69.86
CA LYS A 291 -172.52 75.98 -69.78
C LYS A 291 -171.17 76.71 -69.74
N LYS A 292 -170.01 76.05 -69.75
CA LYS A 292 -168.72 76.79 -69.64
C LYS A 292 -167.81 76.87 -70.88
N GLU A 293 -167.92 76.03 -71.90
CA GLU A 293 -167.10 76.25 -73.14
C GLU A 293 -167.83 77.00 -74.26
N ARG A 294 -169.07 77.43 -74.00
CA ARG A 294 -169.86 78.33 -74.86
C ARG A 294 -169.45 79.82 -74.80
N LEU A 295 -168.27 80.19 -74.27
CA LEU A 295 -167.77 81.58 -74.23
C LEU A 295 -166.58 81.85 -75.21
N GLU A 296 -166.04 80.83 -75.88
CA GLU A 296 -165.16 81.03 -77.07
C GLU A 296 -165.98 81.34 -78.35
N LEU A 297 -167.30 81.15 -78.29
CA LEU A 297 -168.23 81.84 -79.18
C LEU A 297 -168.23 83.33 -78.79
N ALA A 298 -167.35 84.17 -79.39
CA ALA A 298 -167.64 85.59 -79.74
C ALA A 298 -166.42 86.51 -79.98
N ARG A 299 -165.45 86.15 -80.84
CA ARG A 299 -164.59 87.18 -81.51
C ARG A 299 -164.44 87.08 -83.03
N ARG A 300 -165.12 86.16 -83.72
CA ARG A 300 -165.23 86.19 -85.22
C ARG A 300 -166.65 86.24 -85.80
N LYS A 301 -167.57 86.82 -85.03
CA LYS A 301 -168.66 87.61 -85.61
C LYS A 301 -168.10 88.88 -86.27
N LEU A 302 -167.58 88.82 -87.50
CA LEU A 302 -167.37 90.02 -88.34
C LEU A 302 -167.22 89.74 -89.85
N ALA A 303 -167.80 88.62 -90.28
CA ALA A 303 -168.46 88.50 -91.59
C ALA A 303 -169.89 88.03 -91.26
N ASP A 304 -170.67 88.83 -90.54
CA ASP A 304 -171.21 90.05 -91.14
C ASP A 304 -171.81 89.71 -92.49
N MET A 305 -173.12 89.52 -92.44
CA MET A 305 -173.94 90.59 -92.98
C MET A 305 -173.83 90.61 -94.49
N LYS A 306 -174.54 89.65 -95.08
CA LYS A 306 -175.46 89.99 -96.15
C LYS A 306 -176.46 88.87 -96.32
N LYS A 307 -177.72 89.24 -96.07
CA LYS A 307 -178.94 88.67 -96.63
C LYS A 307 -179.49 87.50 -95.83
N ARG A 308 -180.21 87.82 -94.76
CA ARG A 308 -181.64 88.26 -94.75
C ARG A 308 -182.51 87.00 -94.65
N LEU A 309 -183.24 86.80 -93.56
CA LEU A 309 -184.42 87.60 -93.13
C LEU A 309 -185.54 87.46 -94.17
N GLU A 310 -186.76 87.26 -93.66
CA GLU A 310 -188.04 87.23 -94.41
C GLU A 310 -188.21 85.95 -95.25
N ASN A 311 -189.13 85.04 -94.96
CA ASN A 311 -190.42 85.14 -94.28
C ASN A 311 -190.75 83.77 -93.67
N GLU A 312 -191.14 83.66 -92.41
CA GLU A 312 -192.43 84.08 -91.83
C GLU A 312 -193.66 83.31 -92.36
N TYR A 313 -194.40 82.81 -91.36
CA TYR A 313 -195.86 82.83 -91.20
C TYR A 313 -196.75 81.62 -91.53
N LEU A 314 -197.60 81.34 -90.52
CA LEU A 314 -198.96 80.78 -90.51
C LEU A 314 -199.08 79.28 -90.84
N ALA A 315 -199.96 78.45 -90.26
CA ALA A 315 -201.19 78.65 -89.48
C ALA A 315 -201.50 77.29 -88.79
N THR A 316 -201.86 77.23 -87.50
CA THR A 316 -203.23 77.08 -86.94
C THR A 316 -204.07 75.89 -87.41
N ASN A 317 -204.54 75.11 -86.40
CA ASN A 317 -205.88 74.49 -86.23
C ASN A 317 -206.42 73.52 -87.32
N ASP A 318 -207.27 72.52 -87.03
CA ASP A 318 -208.37 72.47 -86.07
C ASP A 318 -208.77 71.04 -85.64
N LEU A 319 -209.61 70.99 -84.61
CA LEU A 319 -210.33 69.84 -84.05
C LEU A 319 -211.32 69.17 -85.04
N GLU A 320 -211.48 67.84 -84.97
CA GLU A 320 -212.63 67.22 -84.28
C GLU A 320 -212.57 65.67 -84.20
N LYS A 321 -212.82 65.19 -82.97
CA LYS A 321 -213.43 63.92 -82.55
C LYS A 321 -213.01 62.60 -83.23
N SER A 322 -212.43 61.77 -82.37
CA SER A 322 -212.85 60.38 -82.13
C SER A 322 -212.47 59.41 -83.25
N ALA A 323 -212.10 58.19 -82.99
CA ALA A 323 -211.93 57.43 -81.79
C ALA A 323 -211.16 56.21 -82.26
N GLN A 324 -210.56 55.56 -81.27
CA GLN A 324 -210.33 54.13 -81.29
C GLN A 324 -209.23 53.66 -82.23
N GLN A 325 -208.10 53.41 -81.56
CA GLN A 325 -207.24 52.24 -81.78
C GLN A 325 -206.37 52.38 -83.03
N ILE A 326 -205.09 52.68 -82.83
CA ILE A 326 -204.04 51.65 -82.91
C ILE A 326 -204.26 50.83 -84.19
N GLU A 327 -203.57 51.14 -85.29
CA GLU A 327 -203.10 50.05 -86.17
C GLU A 327 -202.13 50.41 -87.28
N GLU A 328 -201.87 51.67 -87.63
CA GLU A 328 -200.83 51.96 -88.65
C GLU A 328 -199.66 52.81 -88.14
N LEU A 329 -199.24 52.43 -86.94
CA LEU A 329 -197.88 52.55 -86.42
C LEU A 329 -196.83 51.78 -87.26
N ASN A 330 -197.07 51.41 -88.54
CA ASN A 330 -196.24 50.39 -89.22
C ASN A 330 -195.81 50.63 -90.68
N ARG A 331 -196.11 51.77 -91.31
CA ARG A 331 -195.76 51.93 -92.75
C ARG A 331 -194.83 53.08 -93.12
N GLU A 332 -194.72 54.11 -92.30
CA GLU A 332 -193.83 55.23 -92.63
C GLU A 332 -192.41 55.10 -92.04
N GLN A 333 -192.18 54.13 -91.13
CA GLN A 333 -190.84 53.75 -90.67
C GLN A 333 -189.95 53.14 -91.78
N GLU A 334 -190.48 52.80 -92.97
CA GLU A 334 -189.68 52.21 -94.07
C GLU A 334 -188.96 53.25 -94.96
N LYS A 335 -189.40 54.51 -95.02
CA LYS A 335 -188.71 55.54 -95.84
C LYS A 335 -187.50 56.16 -95.14
N ALA A 336 -187.50 56.17 -93.81
CA ALA A 336 -186.38 56.64 -92.98
C ALA A 336 -185.18 55.66 -92.99
N LEU A 337 -185.40 54.38 -93.33
CA LEU A 337 -184.37 53.32 -93.36
C LEU A 337 -183.36 53.46 -94.52
N ARG A 338 -183.70 54.17 -95.61
CA ARG A 338 -182.82 54.28 -96.81
C ARG A 338 -181.86 55.47 -96.81
N ALA A 339 -182.04 56.44 -95.90
CA ALA A 339 -181.13 57.60 -95.80
C ALA A 339 -179.95 57.32 -94.86
N THR A 340 -180.18 56.60 -93.76
CA THR A 340 -179.15 56.19 -92.79
C THR A 340 -178.15 55.17 -93.35
N GLU A 341 -178.54 54.38 -94.36
CA GLU A 341 -177.63 53.51 -95.12
C GLU A 341 -176.58 54.29 -95.95
N LYS A 342 -176.85 55.55 -96.30
CA LYS A 342 -175.93 56.39 -97.09
C LYS A 342 -174.79 56.97 -96.23
N GLU A 343 -175.06 57.24 -94.95
CA GLU A 343 -174.06 57.72 -93.98
C GLU A 343 -173.14 56.59 -93.48
N LEU A 344 -173.64 55.34 -93.42
CA LEU A 344 -172.85 54.16 -93.03
C LEU A 344 -171.81 53.74 -94.08
N ALA A 345 -171.97 54.17 -95.34
CA ALA A 345 -171.01 53.94 -96.42
C ALA A 345 -169.79 54.89 -96.37
N GLN A 346 -169.98 56.16 -95.98
CA GLN A 346 -168.87 57.12 -95.84
C GLN A 346 -167.97 56.79 -94.64
N LEU A 347 -168.53 56.36 -93.51
CA LEU A 347 -167.74 55.96 -92.34
C LEU A 347 -166.84 54.72 -92.60
N LYS A 348 -167.26 53.79 -93.48
CA LYS A 348 -166.43 52.64 -93.89
C LYS A 348 -165.23 53.06 -94.76
N GLN A 349 -165.32 54.18 -95.47
CA GLN A 349 -164.23 54.71 -96.31
C GLN A 349 -163.13 55.37 -95.45
N ASP A 350 -163.52 56.08 -94.38
CA ASP A 350 -162.59 56.69 -93.43
C ASP A 350 -161.81 55.64 -92.62
N MET A 351 -162.44 54.52 -92.25
CA MET A 351 -161.81 53.41 -91.51
C MET A 351 -160.77 52.65 -92.35
N PHE A 352 -160.99 52.54 -93.66
CA PHE A 352 -159.99 51.99 -94.60
C PHE A 352 -158.76 52.90 -94.76
N ARG A 353 -158.96 54.23 -94.77
CA ARG A 353 -157.85 55.21 -94.87
C ARG A 353 -156.94 55.17 -93.64
N GLN A 354 -157.53 55.13 -92.43
CA GLN A 354 -156.78 55.01 -91.18
C GLN A 354 -156.02 53.66 -91.07
N SER A 355 -156.57 52.58 -91.65
CA SER A 355 -155.89 51.27 -91.71
C SER A 355 -154.68 51.27 -92.66
N GLN A 356 -154.72 52.06 -93.73
CA GLN A 356 -153.58 52.24 -94.65
C GLN A 356 -152.44 53.05 -94.01
N GLU A 357 -152.76 54.10 -93.24
CA GLU A 357 -151.78 54.89 -92.47
C GLU A 357 -151.07 54.04 -91.40
N LEU A 358 -151.79 53.13 -90.73
CA LEU A 358 -151.21 52.19 -89.77
C LEU A 358 -150.19 51.21 -90.42
N PHE A 359 -150.45 50.79 -91.66
CA PHE A 359 -149.56 49.91 -92.39
C PHE A 359 -148.28 50.63 -92.86
N ALA A 360 -148.38 51.92 -93.20
CA ALA A 360 -147.22 52.75 -93.52
C ALA A 360 -146.28 52.92 -92.30
N LEU A 361 -146.84 53.20 -91.12
CA LEU A 361 -146.07 53.33 -89.87
C LEU A 361 -145.35 52.03 -89.47
N ARG A 362 -145.97 50.86 -89.68
CA ARG A 362 -145.30 49.55 -89.45
C ARG A 362 -144.14 49.27 -90.42
N LYS A 363 -144.20 49.81 -91.64
CA LYS A 363 -143.12 49.68 -92.62
C LYS A 363 -141.92 50.55 -92.24
N GLU A 364 -142.17 51.73 -91.68
CA GLU A 364 -141.11 52.60 -91.13
C GLU A 364 -140.43 51.96 -89.90
N GLU A 365 -141.20 51.32 -89.01
CA GLU A 365 -140.66 50.57 -87.87
C GLU A 365 -139.70 49.44 -88.33
N ALA A 366 -140.06 48.69 -89.37
CA ALA A 366 -139.21 47.64 -89.92
C ALA A 366 -137.89 48.17 -90.53
N ASN A 367 -137.93 49.36 -91.17
CA ASN A 367 -136.73 50.01 -91.69
C ASN A 367 -135.80 50.48 -90.56
N LEU A 368 -136.33 51.04 -89.48
CA LEU A 368 -135.55 51.46 -88.31
C LEU A 368 -134.88 50.27 -87.61
N ILE A 369 -135.54 49.12 -87.54
CA ILE A 369 -134.95 47.88 -87.00
C ILE A 369 -133.76 47.41 -87.86
N ALA A 370 -133.85 47.53 -89.19
CA ALA A 370 -132.75 47.19 -90.09
C ALA A 370 -131.55 48.13 -89.89
N GLU A 371 -131.78 49.44 -89.73
CA GLU A 371 -130.72 50.42 -89.43
C GLU A 371 -130.03 50.16 -88.08
N ILE A 372 -130.79 49.79 -87.05
CA ILE A 372 -130.26 49.42 -85.73
C ILE A 372 -129.34 48.19 -85.85
N SER A 373 -129.70 47.20 -86.66
CA SER A 373 -128.87 46.00 -86.86
C SER A 373 -127.55 46.31 -87.62
N GLY A 374 -127.59 47.25 -88.56
CA GLY A 374 -126.40 47.76 -89.25
C GLY A 374 -125.46 48.52 -88.30
N ALA A 375 -126.02 49.39 -87.45
CA ALA A 375 -125.27 50.14 -86.44
C ALA A 375 -124.62 49.22 -85.39
N GLN A 376 -125.31 48.15 -84.96
CA GLN A 376 -124.75 47.16 -84.04
C GLN A 376 -123.55 46.41 -84.62
N THR A 377 -123.55 46.15 -85.94
CA THR A 377 -122.44 45.49 -86.61
C THR A 377 -121.22 46.42 -86.73
N ALA A 378 -121.46 47.72 -86.98
CA ALA A 378 -120.41 48.74 -86.97
C ALA A 378 -119.80 48.95 -85.57
N ASP A 379 -120.63 48.95 -84.52
CA ASP A 379 -120.18 49.02 -83.12
C ASP A 379 -119.28 47.83 -82.75
N ARG A 380 -119.60 46.63 -83.24
CA ARG A 380 -118.75 45.44 -83.05
C ARG A 380 -117.36 45.60 -83.67
N ASN A 381 -117.31 46.10 -84.91
CA ASN A 381 -116.04 46.33 -85.61
C ASN A 381 -115.19 47.42 -84.93
N LEU A 382 -115.82 48.46 -84.38
CA LEU A 382 -115.14 49.49 -83.60
C LEU A 382 -114.61 48.96 -82.26
N ARG A 383 -115.37 48.09 -81.58
CA ARG A 383 -114.91 47.40 -80.35
C ARG A 383 -113.69 46.51 -80.60
N ASP A 384 -113.62 45.83 -81.74
CA ASP A 384 -112.45 45.01 -82.09
C ASP A 384 -111.23 45.90 -82.44
N LYS A 385 -111.44 47.08 -83.02
CA LYS A 385 -110.37 48.07 -83.21
C LYS A 385 -109.85 48.62 -81.88
N ILE A 386 -110.74 48.87 -80.91
CA ILE A 386 -110.39 49.28 -79.54
C ILE A 386 -109.57 48.19 -78.85
N LYS A 387 -109.97 46.91 -78.94
CA LYS A 387 -109.18 45.81 -78.38
C LYS A 387 -107.77 45.73 -78.95
N ASN A 388 -107.58 45.99 -80.24
CA ASN A 388 -106.25 46.01 -80.84
C ASN A 388 -105.39 47.18 -80.34
N LEU A 389 -105.99 48.36 -80.16
CA LEU A 389 -105.30 49.52 -79.57
C LEU A 389 -105.00 49.31 -78.08
N ASP A 390 -105.89 48.67 -77.33
CA ASP A 390 -105.66 48.28 -75.93
C ASP A 390 -104.53 47.26 -75.81
N ALA A 391 -104.41 46.32 -76.76
CA ALA A 391 -103.30 45.37 -76.81
C ALA A 391 -101.95 46.06 -77.13
N GLU A 392 -101.95 47.10 -77.97
CA GLU A 392 -100.76 47.93 -78.20
C GLU A 392 -100.41 48.79 -76.98
N SER A 393 -101.41 49.34 -76.29
CA SER A 393 -101.23 50.06 -75.02
C SER A 393 -100.68 49.14 -73.92
N GLN A 394 -101.15 47.90 -73.81
CA GLN A 394 -100.60 46.91 -72.88
C GLN A 394 -99.15 46.57 -73.21
N LYS A 395 -98.78 46.44 -74.49
CA LYS A 395 -97.37 46.25 -74.87
C LYS A 395 -96.49 47.46 -74.52
N GLN A 396 -97.00 48.68 -74.68
CA GLN A 396 -96.29 49.88 -74.25
C GLN A 396 -96.17 49.96 -72.72
N GLN A 397 -97.19 49.52 -71.97
CA GLN A 397 -97.10 49.35 -70.51
C GLN A 397 -96.12 48.25 -70.11
N GLU A 398 -96.03 47.13 -70.84
CA GLU A 398 -94.99 46.11 -70.61
C GLU A 398 -93.59 46.66 -70.88
N HIS A 399 -93.40 47.50 -71.90
CA HIS A 399 -92.12 48.17 -72.15
C HIS A 399 -91.76 49.15 -71.03
N ILE A 400 -92.72 49.93 -70.53
CA ILE A 400 -92.51 50.83 -69.38
C ILE A 400 -92.23 50.02 -68.11
N TYR A 401 -92.99 48.95 -67.86
CA TYR A 401 -92.79 48.08 -66.71
C TYR A 401 -91.45 47.34 -66.75
N ASN A 402 -91.00 46.92 -67.93
CA ASN A 402 -89.67 46.35 -68.13
C ASN A 402 -88.55 47.38 -67.93
N ALA A 403 -88.77 48.63 -68.37
CA ALA A 403 -87.85 49.73 -68.13
C ALA A 403 -87.78 50.08 -66.63
N ASP A 404 -88.92 50.18 -65.93
CA ASP A 404 -89.02 50.43 -64.50
C ASP A 404 -88.44 49.26 -63.68
N PHE A 405 -88.64 48.02 -64.12
CA PHE A 405 -88.03 46.85 -63.50
C PHE A 405 -86.50 46.84 -63.67
N ALA A 406 -86.00 47.25 -64.84
CA ALA A 406 -84.57 47.43 -65.05
C ALA A 406 -84.01 48.59 -64.21
N LEU A 407 -84.76 49.68 -64.07
CA LEU A 407 -84.42 50.83 -63.23
C LEU A 407 -84.38 50.43 -61.74
N GLN A 408 -85.39 49.71 -61.23
CA GLN A 408 -85.40 49.16 -59.87
C GLN A 408 -84.28 48.14 -59.63
N GLN A 409 -83.91 47.33 -60.63
CA GLN A 409 -82.73 46.46 -60.51
C GLN A 409 -81.44 47.26 -60.43
N MET A 410 -81.31 48.35 -61.18
CA MET A 410 -80.14 49.22 -61.11
C MET A 410 -80.11 50.02 -59.81
N GLU A 411 -81.24 50.52 -59.32
CA GLU A 411 -81.37 51.16 -58.00
C GLU A 411 -81.03 50.17 -56.87
N ARG A 412 -81.46 48.91 -56.94
CA ARG A 412 -81.05 47.87 -55.98
C ARG A 412 -79.57 47.51 -56.08
N LYS A 413 -78.97 47.55 -57.28
CA LYS A 413 -77.52 47.36 -57.46
C LYS A 413 -76.73 48.55 -56.93
N VAL A 414 -77.22 49.77 -57.10
CA VAL A 414 -76.63 51.00 -56.55
C VAL A 414 -76.78 51.05 -55.03
N ALA A 415 -77.94 50.71 -54.46
CA ALA A 415 -78.14 50.59 -53.01
C ALA A 415 -77.24 49.50 -52.38
N ARG A 416 -77.05 48.36 -53.06
CA ARG A 416 -76.04 47.34 -52.67
C ARG A 416 -74.61 47.86 -52.76
N ALA A 417 -74.27 48.61 -53.80
CA ALA A 417 -72.94 49.20 -53.96
C ALA A 417 -72.68 50.35 -52.97
N GLN A 418 -73.73 51.03 -52.49
CA GLN A 418 -73.69 52.10 -51.49
C GLN A 418 -73.80 51.60 -50.04
N GLY A 419 -73.98 50.29 -49.81
CA GLY A 419 -73.86 49.68 -48.48
C GLY A 419 -75.18 49.47 -47.71
N GLU A 420 -76.34 49.63 -48.33
CA GLU A 420 -77.63 49.31 -47.69
C GLU A 420 -78.08 47.88 -48.06
N TYR A 421 -77.72 46.94 -47.19
CA TYR A 421 -78.20 45.55 -47.21
C TYR A 421 -79.55 45.44 -46.48
N ARG A 422 -80.35 44.40 -46.77
CA ARG A 422 -81.53 44.07 -45.95
C ARG A 422 -81.10 43.80 -44.50
N ALA A 423 -81.94 44.13 -43.52
CA ALA A 423 -81.61 44.01 -42.09
C ALA A 423 -81.00 42.64 -41.74
N ASP A 424 -81.59 41.55 -42.23
CA ASP A 424 -81.10 40.18 -42.03
C ASP A 424 -79.71 39.91 -42.65
N GLU A 425 -79.42 40.46 -43.84
CA GLU A 425 -78.10 40.34 -44.48
C GLU A 425 -77.05 41.19 -43.76
N LYS A 426 -77.44 42.37 -43.23
CA LYS A 426 -76.57 43.24 -42.44
C LYS A 426 -76.25 42.63 -41.07
N GLU A 427 -77.23 42.00 -40.44
CA GLU A 427 -77.05 41.29 -39.16
C GLU A 427 -76.18 40.03 -39.35
N ALA A 428 -76.38 39.27 -40.44
CA ALA A 428 -75.54 38.13 -40.77
C ALA A 428 -74.10 38.52 -41.15
N LEU A 429 -73.91 39.61 -41.91
CA LEU A 429 -72.58 40.13 -42.25
C LEU A 429 -71.89 40.73 -41.02
N ASN A 430 -72.59 41.48 -40.18
CA ASN A 430 -72.04 41.99 -38.92
C ASN A 430 -71.69 40.86 -37.95
N ALA A 431 -72.53 39.82 -37.83
CA ALA A 431 -72.21 38.64 -37.04
C ALA A 431 -70.98 37.90 -37.60
N LYS A 432 -70.82 37.88 -38.93
CA LYS A 432 -69.63 37.31 -39.59
C LYS A 432 -68.39 38.17 -39.35
N VAL A 433 -68.53 39.49 -39.37
CA VAL A 433 -67.46 40.45 -39.04
C VAL A 433 -67.08 40.31 -37.57
N ASP A 434 -68.02 40.26 -36.64
CA ASP A 434 -67.76 40.03 -35.22
C ASP A 434 -67.09 38.67 -34.96
N GLN A 435 -67.49 37.62 -35.69
CA GLN A 435 -66.81 36.33 -35.63
C GLN A 435 -65.38 36.41 -36.16
N LEU A 436 -65.17 37.10 -37.29
CA LEU A 436 -63.84 37.29 -37.87
C LEU A 436 -62.96 38.20 -37.02
N GLU A 437 -63.51 39.22 -36.36
CA GLU A 437 -62.80 40.10 -35.43
C GLU A 437 -62.46 39.37 -34.13
N LYS A 438 -63.35 38.50 -33.61
CA LYS A 438 -63.03 37.61 -32.50
C LYS A 438 -61.93 36.62 -32.88
N LEU A 439 -62.01 36.00 -34.06
CA LEU A 439 -60.97 35.10 -34.57
C LEU A 439 -59.65 35.83 -34.80
N LEU A 440 -59.69 37.05 -35.33
CA LEU A 440 -58.51 37.91 -35.49
C LEU A 440 -57.91 38.26 -34.14
N GLY A 441 -58.73 38.63 -33.15
CA GLY A 441 -58.27 38.93 -31.79
C GLY A 441 -57.64 37.72 -31.09
N VAL A 442 -58.23 36.53 -31.23
CA VAL A 442 -57.67 35.27 -30.71
C VAL A 442 -56.35 34.95 -31.40
N THR A 443 -56.29 35.02 -32.72
CA THR A 443 -55.06 34.74 -33.48
C THR A 443 -53.95 35.77 -33.22
N ASP A 444 -54.28 37.05 -33.02
CA ASP A 444 -53.33 38.09 -32.60
C ASP A 444 -52.78 37.81 -31.19
N GLN A 445 -53.62 37.35 -30.27
CA GLN A 445 -53.20 36.96 -28.93
C GLN A 445 -52.31 35.71 -28.96
N GLU A 446 -52.65 34.71 -29.77
CA GLU A 446 -51.83 33.52 -30.02
C GLU A 446 -50.49 33.90 -30.65
N GLU A 447 -50.46 34.79 -31.64
CA GLU A 447 -49.23 35.26 -32.28
C GLU A 447 -48.34 36.02 -31.27
N ARG A 448 -48.94 36.88 -30.42
CA ARG A 448 -48.20 37.58 -29.36
C ARG A 448 -47.67 36.61 -28.31
N MET A 449 -48.43 35.59 -27.94
CA MET A 449 -48.00 34.53 -27.03
C MET A 449 -46.83 33.75 -27.62
N LEU A 450 -46.95 33.30 -28.88
CA LEU A 450 -45.91 32.58 -29.61
C LEU A 450 -44.65 33.44 -29.80
N LYS A 451 -44.78 34.74 -30.09
CA LYS A 451 -43.63 35.66 -30.15
C LYS A 451 -42.93 35.80 -28.80
N LYS A 452 -43.67 35.86 -27.69
CA LYS A 452 -43.08 35.88 -26.34
C LYS A 452 -42.39 34.55 -26.01
N GLN A 453 -43.01 33.42 -26.35
CA GLN A 453 -42.41 32.09 -26.17
C GLN A 453 -41.16 31.92 -27.03
N LEU A 454 -41.19 32.33 -28.30
CA LEU A 454 -40.03 32.30 -29.19
C LEU A 454 -38.90 33.17 -28.65
N LYS A 455 -39.20 34.36 -28.13
CA LYS A 455 -38.19 35.21 -27.49
C LYS A 455 -37.58 34.53 -26.26
N LYS A 456 -38.41 33.94 -25.40
CA LYS A 456 -37.94 33.20 -24.21
C LYS A 456 -37.04 32.03 -24.61
N VAL A 457 -37.47 31.20 -25.56
CA VAL A 457 -36.68 30.07 -26.08
C VAL A 457 -35.37 30.54 -26.72
N ASN A 458 -35.36 31.69 -27.41
CA ASN A 458 -34.15 32.22 -28.02
C ASN A 458 -33.17 32.79 -26.97
N ASP A 459 -33.70 33.42 -25.91
CA ASP A 459 -32.89 33.87 -24.78
C ASP A 459 -32.34 32.68 -23.98
N ASP A 460 -33.15 31.64 -23.74
CA ASP A 460 -32.73 30.37 -23.13
C ASP A 460 -31.68 29.65 -23.99
N TYR A 461 -31.85 29.62 -25.32
CA TYR A 461 -30.87 29.09 -26.26
C TYR A 461 -29.54 29.85 -26.19
N ARG A 462 -29.58 31.18 -26.11
CA ARG A 462 -28.37 32.02 -25.97
C ARG A 462 -27.69 31.83 -24.63
N ALA A 463 -28.44 31.61 -23.55
CA ALA A 463 -27.89 31.31 -22.24
C ALA A 463 -27.22 29.93 -22.25
N ALA A 464 -27.91 28.90 -22.75
CA ALA A 464 -27.37 27.55 -22.90
C ALA A 464 -26.13 27.52 -23.81
N LYS A 465 -26.13 28.29 -24.91
CA LYS A 465 -24.97 28.39 -25.80
C LYS A 465 -23.76 29.03 -25.10
N ARG A 466 -23.95 30.11 -24.35
CA ARG A 466 -22.87 30.71 -23.53
C ARG A 466 -22.32 29.71 -22.52
N GLN A 467 -23.19 28.97 -21.87
CA GLN A 467 -22.81 27.94 -20.90
C GLN A 467 -22.03 26.79 -21.55
N VAL A 468 -22.41 26.38 -22.77
CA VAL A 468 -21.64 25.40 -23.56
C VAL A 468 -20.26 25.95 -23.95
N ASP A 469 -20.17 27.22 -24.34
CA ASP A 469 -18.89 27.85 -24.69
C ASP A 469 -17.97 27.96 -23.45
N GLU A 470 -18.52 28.30 -22.29
CA GLU A 470 -17.81 28.29 -20.99
C GLU A 470 -17.31 26.89 -20.63
N LEU A 471 -18.18 25.87 -20.69
CA LEU A 471 -17.80 24.48 -20.42
C LEU A 471 -16.75 23.95 -21.41
N ASN A 472 -16.79 24.36 -22.67
CA ASN A 472 -15.76 24.01 -23.65
C ASN A 472 -14.42 24.68 -23.32
N HIS A 473 -14.44 25.91 -22.80
CA HIS A 473 -13.23 26.59 -22.37
C HIS A 473 -12.63 25.94 -21.12
N GLU A 474 -13.46 25.60 -20.13
CA GLU A 474 -13.04 24.83 -18.95
C GLU A 474 -12.51 23.46 -19.33
N LYS A 475 -13.17 22.77 -20.27
CA LYS A 475 -12.69 21.49 -20.79
C LYS A 475 -11.31 21.62 -21.44
N ALA A 476 -11.08 22.63 -22.27
CA ALA A 476 -9.77 22.88 -22.88
C ALA A 476 -8.69 23.16 -21.81
N ALA A 477 -9.01 23.98 -20.80
CA ALA A 477 -8.08 24.25 -19.70
C ALA A 477 -7.77 22.99 -18.87
N LEU A 478 -8.76 22.14 -18.62
CA LEU A 478 -8.57 20.85 -17.96
C LEU A 478 -7.76 19.88 -18.81
N GLU A 479 -7.99 19.84 -20.13
CA GLU A 479 -7.19 19.06 -21.06
C GLU A 479 -5.73 19.50 -21.03
N ASP A 480 -5.44 20.81 -21.09
CA ASP A 480 -4.08 21.34 -20.96
C ASP A 480 -3.45 20.94 -19.61
N LYS A 481 -4.21 21.04 -18.51
CA LYS A 481 -3.72 20.61 -17.19
C LYS A 481 -3.44 19.11 -17.12
N ILE A 482 -4.26 18.29 -17.77
CA ILE A 482 -4.02 16.84 -17.88
C ILE A 482 -2.72 16.58 -18.65
N HIS A 483 -2.47 17.29 -19.76
CA HIS A 483 -1.24 17.14 -20.52
C HIS A 483 -0.01 17.56 -19.71
N GLU A 484 -0.09 18.67 -18.95
CA GLU A 484 0.98 19.07 -18.02
C GLU A 484 1.27 17.98 -16.98
N LEU A 485 0.23 17.47 -16.32
CA LEU A 485 0.36 16.42 -15.30
C LEU A 485 0.91 15.11 -15.88
N GLN A 486 0.53 14.76 -17.11
CA GLN A 486 1.09 13.59 -17.81
C GLN A 486 2.59 13.78 -18.09
N LEU A 487 2.99 14.98 -18.52
CA LEU A 487 4.40 15.32 -18.75
C LEU A 487 5.21 15.27 -17.45
N GLU A 488 4.67 15.82 -16.36
CA GLU A 488 5.28 15.73 -15.03
C GLU A 488 5.42 14.26 -14.58
N ASN A 489 4.38 13.46 -14.77
CA ASN A 489 4.39 12.04 -14.41
C ASN A 489 5.43 11.25 -15.23
N ASP A 490 5.57 11.55 -16.51
CA ASP A 490 6.60 10.95 -17.38
C ASP A 490 8.02 11.34 -16.94
N VAL A 491 8.23 12.61 -16.57
CA VAL A 491 9.52 13.09 -16.04
C VAL A 491 9.85 12.41 -14.72
N VAL A 492 8.90 12.35 -13.78
CA VAL A 492 9.06 11.67 -12.49
C VAL A 492 9.32 10.18 -12.70
N SER A 493 8.59 9.53 -13.60
CA SER A 493 8.77 8.12 -13.94
C SER A 493 10.16 7.83 -14.53
N ARG A 494 10.68 8.71 -15.39
CA ARG A 494 12.06 8.61 -15.90
C ARG A 494 13.09 8.83 -14.79
N SER A 495 12.89 9.82 -13.94
CA SER A 495 13.77 10.10 -12.79
C SER A 495 13.80 8.92 -11.82
N LEU A 496 12.65 8.32 -11.54
CA LEU A 496 12.52 7.12 -10.73
C LEU A 496 13.27 5.94 -11.34
N ARG A 497 13.10 5.66 -12.64
CA ARG A 497 13.85 4.60 -13.34
C ARG A 497 15.35 4.83 -13.28
N ASN A 498 15.82 6.07 -13.42
CA ASN A 498 17.24 6.39 -13.28
C ASN A 498 17.74 6.17 -11.86
N SER A 499 16.94 6.56 -10.85
CA SER A 499 17.27 6.36 -9.44
C SER A 499 17.34 4.87 -9.08
N VAL A 500 16.44 4.05 -9.65
CA VAL A 500 16.49 2.58 -9.52
C VAL A 500 17.76 2.00 -10.14
N LYS A 501 18.14 2.43 -11.35
CA LYS A 501 19.41 2.00 -11.98
C LYS A 501 20.63 2.36 -11.13
N VAL A 502 20.71 3.60 -10.63
CA VAL A 502 21.81 4.03 -9.75
C VAL A 502 21.86 3.21 -8.47
N LYS A 503 20.69 2.88 -7.90
CA LYS A 503 20.59 1.99 -6.73
C LYS A 503 21.12 0.59 -7.07
N GLU A 504 20.71 0.01 -8.18
CA GLU A 504 21.16 -1.32 -8.63
C GLU A 504 22.68 -1.34 -8.87
N GLU A 505 23.22 -0.32 -9.55
CA GLU A 505 24.67 -0.16 -9.75
C GLU A 505 25.42 -0.04 -8.41
N SER A 506 24.89 0.71 -7.46
CA SER A 506 25.46 0.86 -6.11
C SER A 506 25.43 -0.46 -5.32
N ILE A 507 24.36 -1.25 -5.44
CA ILE A 507 24.29 -2.60 -4.84
C ILE A 507 25.36 -3.51 -5.43
N VAL A 508 25.54 -3.50 -6.76
CA VAL A 508 26.60 -4.28 -7.42
C VAL A 508 27.98 -3.83 -6.96
N GLN A 509 28.23 -2.52 -6.85
CA GLN A 509 29.50 -2.00 -6.32
C GLN A 509 29.73 -2.41 -4.87
N HIS A 510 28.69 -2.35 -4.02
CA HIS A 510 28.75 -2.80 -2.64
C HIS A 510 29.10 -4.30 -2.57
N ASP A 511 28.49 -5.14 -3.40
CA ASP A 511 28.77 -6.57 -3.41
C ASP A 511 30.18 -6.90 -3.94
N LEU A 512 30.68 -6.13 -4.91
CA LEU A 512 32.07 -6.20 -5.36
C LEU A 512 33.04 -5.83 -4.23
N LEU A 513 32.80 -4.75 -3.50
CA LEU A 513 33.60 -4.36 -2.33
C LEU A 513 33.53 -5.42 -1.23
N ARG A 514 32.35 -5.99 -0.99
CA ARG A 514 32.17 -7.08 -0.01
C ARG A 514 32.97 -8.32 -0.40
N LEU A 515 33.04 -8.65 -1.69
CA LEU A 515 33.89 -9.72 -2.21
C LEU A 515 35.38 -9.39 -2.06
N GLU A 516 35.80 -8.15 -2.30
CA GLU A 516 37.19 -7.72 -2.07
C GLU A 516 37.58 -7.80 -0.60
N VAL A 517 36.71 -7.33 0.31
CA VAL A 517 36.91 -7.46 1.76
C VAL A 517 37.04 -8.92 2.16
N LYS A 518 36.21 -9.81 1.60
CA LYS A 518 36.32 -11.25 1.84
C LYS A 518 37.67 -11.79 1.35
N LYS A 519 38.09 -11.46 0.12
CA LYS A 519 39.39 -11.88 -0.43
C LYS A 519 40.56 -11.39 0.43
N LEU A 520 40.51 -10.14 0.89
CA LEU A 520 41.55 -9.58 1.77
C LEU A 520 41.57 -10.25 3.14
N ARG A 521 40.39 -10.56 3.69
CA ARG A 521 40.27 -11.31 4.95
C ARG A 521 40.81 -12.73 4.81
N ASP A 522 40.49 -13.43 3.73
CA ASP A 522 40.98 -14.78 3.48
C ASP A 522 42.52 -14.78 3.33
N ARG A 523 43.08 -13.82 2.58
CA ARG A 523 44.54 -13.62 2.51
C ARG A 523 45.18 -13.29 3.85
N LEU A 524 44.52 -12.47 4.68
CA LEU A 524 45.02 -12.16 6.01
C LEU A 524 45.02 -13.40 6.91
N ASN A 525 43.98 -14.23 6.83
CA ASN A 525 43.91 -15.50 7.56
C ASN A 525 44.99 -16.47 7.08
N GLU A 526 45.20 -16.62 5.78
CA GLU A 526 46.30 -17.42 5.23
C GLU A 526 47.66 -16.97 5.77
N ARG A 527 47.92 -15.65 5.78
CA ARG A 527 49.16 -15.09 6.36
C ARG A 527 49.24 -15.29 7.87
N ALA A 528 48.13 -15.20 8.59
CA ALA A 528 48.10 -15.46 10.03
C ALA A 528 48.41 -16.94 10.33
N ASP A 529 47.87 -17.87 9.55
CA ASP A 529 48.15 -19.30 9.65
C ASP A 529 49.60 -19.62 9.30
N GLU A 530 50.16 -19.00 8.26
CA GLU A 530 51.60 -19.11 7.92
C GLU A 530 52.49 -18.62 9.06
N VAL A 531 52.18 -17.44 9.62
CA VAL A 531 52.93 -16.88 10.75
C VAL A 531 52.81 -17.81 11.97
N HIS A 532 51.61 -18.31 12.27
CA HIS A 532 51.40 -19.26 13.37
C HIS A 532 52.17 -20.57 13.15
N GLY A 533 52.19 -21.08 11.92
CA GLY A 533 52.99 -22.25 11.54
C GLY A 533 54.49 -22.01 11.72
N LEU A 534 54.99 -20.84 11.31
CA LEU A 534 56.39 -20.44 11.46
C LEU A 534 56.77 -20.22 12.93
N THR A 535 55.91 -19.60 13.75
CA THR A 535 56.17 -19.41 15.18
C THR A 535 56.19 -20.73 15.92
N ASN A 536 55.25 -21.64 15.61
CA ASN A 536 55.26 -23.00 16.16
C ASN A 536 56.54 -23.76 15.75
N ARG A 537 56.96 -23.67 14.48
CA ARG A 537 58.20 -24.31 14.02
C ARG A 537 59.44 -23.71 14.68
N LYS A 538 59.50 -22.39 14.84
CA LYS A 538 60.56 -21.71 15.60
C LYS A 538 60.60 -22.20 17.05
N TYR A 539 59.44 -22.30 17.71
CA TYR A 539 59.34 -22.79 19.08
C TYR A 539 59.81 -24.24 19.20
N GLN A 540 59.39 -25.13 18.29
CA GLN A 540 59.86 -26.52 18.25
C GLN A 540 61.37 -26.62 18.03
N LEU A 541 61.92 -25.82 17.10
CA LEU A 541 63.37 -25.76 16.87
C LEU A 541 64.12 -25.24 18.10
N GLN A 542 63.59 -24.23 18.78
CA GLN A 542 64.18 -23.72 20.00
C GLN A 542 64.18 -24.77 21.11
N LYS A 543 63.06 -25.49 21.31
CA LYS A 543 62.96 -26.56 22.31
C LYS A 543 63.90 -27.72 22.00
N THR A 544 63.95 -28.18 20.76
CA THR A 544 64.89 -29.24 20.34
C THR A 544 66.35 -28.81 20.50
N MET A 545 66.68 -27.53 20.25
CA MET A 545 68.02 -26.98 20.51
C MET A 545 68.34 -26.90 22.00
N GLU A 546 67.39 -26.49 22.85
CA GLU A 546 67.53 -26.50 24.31
C GLU A 546 67.77 -27.92 24.83
N GLU A 547 66.97 -28.90 24.39
CA GLU A 547 67.14 -30.32 24.72
C GLU A 547 68.50 -30.85 24.26
N ARG A 548 68.91 -30.55 23.02
CA ARG A 548 70.23 -30.94 22.50
C ARG A 548 71.34 -30.30 23.32
N SER A 549 71.21 -29.04 23.73
CA SER A 549 72.19 -28.37 24.59
C SER A 549 72.29 -29.02 25.97
N LEU A 550 71.16 -29.41 26.57
CA LEU A 550 71.14 -30.12 27.85
C LEU A 550 71.75 -31.51 27.73
N GLN A 551 71.45 -32.24 26.65
CA GLN A 551 72.07 -33.53 26.35
C GLN A 551 73.60 -33.40 26.20
N ILE A 552 74.08 -32.40 25.46
CA ILE A 552 75.52 -32.14 25.30
C ILE A 552 76.16 -31.76 26.64
N LYS A 553 75.48 -30.95 27.47
CA LYS A 553 75.96 -30.61 28.82
C LYS A 553 76.09 -31.86 29.69
N ALA A 554 75.07 -32.71 29.73
CA ALA A 554 75.09 -33.96 30.49
C ALA A 554 76.21 -34.91 30.00
N GLN A 555 76.38 -35.06 28.68
CA GLN A 555 77.47 -35.84 28.09
C GLN A 555 78.84 -35.26 28.48
N LYS A 556 78.99 -33.92 28.47
CA LYS A 556 80.24 -33.25 28.86
C LYS A 556 80.53 -33.42 30.36
N GLU A 557 79.52 -33.43 31.22
CA GLU A 557 79.67 -33.71 32.65
C GLU A 557 80.06 -35.16 32.90
N LEU A 558 79.46 -36.11 32.17
CA LEU A 558 79.84 -37.51 32.23
C LEU A 558 81.31 -37.70 31.79
N LEU A 559 81.71 -37.10 30.66
CA LEU A 559 83.11 -37.14 30.21
C LEU A 559 84.08 -36.48 31.20
N ARG A 560 83.65 -35.43 31.92
CA ARG A 560 84.47 -34.82 32.98
C ARG A 560 84.59 -35.74 34.19
N ALA A 561 83.52 -36.46 34.55
CA ALA A 561 83.55 -37.45 35.62
C ALA A 561 84.48 -38.62 35.23
N ASP A 562 84.39 -39.14 34.01
CA ASP A 562 85.28 -40.17 33.48
C ASP A 562 86.73 -39.71 33.48
N LEU A 563 87.01 -38.48 33.03
CA LEU A 563 88.34 -37.90 33.07
C LEU A 563 88.88 -37.81 34.50
N LYS A 564 88.04 -37.43 35.47
CA LYS A 564 88.42 -37.35 36.89
C LYS A 564 88.72 -38.74 37.45
N MET A 565 87.88 -39.74 37.18
CA MET A 565 88.13 -41.13 37.58
C MET A 565 89.44 -41.65 36.98
N ALA A 566 89.68 -41.42 35.68
CA ALA A 566 90.94 -41.79 35.04
C ALA A 566 92.15 -41.07 35.66
N GLN A 567 92.02 -39.79 36.03
CA GLN A 567 93.07 -39.06 36.73
C GLN A 567 93.33 -39.62 38.14
N GLU A 568 92.28 -40.01 38.87
CA GLU A 568 92.39 -40.68 40.17
C GLU A 568 93.06 -42.06 40.03
N GLU A 569 92.73 -42.84 39.01
CA GLU A 569 93.40 -44.11 38.69
C GLU A 569 94.88 -43.90 38.34
N VAL A 570 95.20 -42.94 37.47
CA VAL A 570 96.60 -42.59 37.15
C VAL A 570 97.35 -42.18 38.41
N HIS A 571 96.73 -41.38 39.28
CA HIS A 571 97.34 -40.99 40.54
C HIS A 571 97.58 -42.20 41.46
N SER A 572 96.60 -43.10 41.58
CA SER A 572 96.71 -44.34 42.34
C SER A 572 97.87 -45.21 41.83
N VAL A 573 97.93 -45.47 40.52
CA VAL A 573 99.02 -46.23 39.89
C VAL A 573 100.36 -45.53 40.07
N THR A 574 100.41 -44.20 40.02
CA THR A 574 101.64 -43.43 40.28
C THR A 574 102.10 -43.59 41.73
N MET A 575 101.18 -43.64 42.70
CA MET A 575 101.51 -43.90 44.10
C MET A 575 101.97 -45.34 44.30
N GLU A 576 101.31 -46.32 43.69
CA GLU A 576 101.78 -47.70 43.69
C GLU A 576 103.18 -47.84 43.07
N LEU A 577 103.44 -47.13 41.96
CA LEU A 577 104.76 -47.09 41.33
C LEU A 577 105.81 -46.52 42.29
N ARG A 578 105.53 -45.39 42.95
CA ARG A 578 106.44 -44.80 43.95
C ARG A 578 106.69 -45.74 45.13
N ASP A 579 105.67 -46.43 45.62
CA ASP A 579 105.83 -47.44 46.67
C ASP A 579 106.71 -48.60 46.20
N ARG A 580 106.57 -49.03 44.95
CA ARG A 580 107.43 -50.06 44.34
C ARG A 580 108.85 -49.57 44.13
N GLU A 581 109.05 -48.33 43.70
CA GLU A 581 110.36 -47.68 43.58
C GLU A 581 111.04 -47.55 44.96
N MET A 582 110.31 -47.16 46.00
CA MET A 582 110.82 -47.12 47.38
C MET A 582 111.18 -48.53 47.88
N LYS A 583 110.35 -49.54 47.61
CA LYS A 583 110.66 -50.95 47.93
C LYS A 583 111.88 -51.45 47.16
N ALA A 584 112.00 -51.10 45.88
CA ALA A 584 113.17 -51.44 45.06
C ALA A 584 114.42 -50.73 45.58
N SER A 585 114.34 -49.46 45.94
CA SER A 585 115.43 -48.68 46.54
C SER A 585 115.87 -49.26 47.88
N THR A 586 114.94 -49.67 48.75
CA THR A 586 115.27 -50.33 50.02
C THR A 586 115.90 -51.71 49.81
N LEU A 587 115.40 -52.50 48.85
CA LEU A 587 116.03 -53.77 48.43
C LEU A 587 117.42 -53.53 47.84
N ASN A 588 117.62 -52.50 47.03
CA ASN A 588 118.90 -52.16 46.45
C ASN A 588 119.90 -51.72 47.53
N LYS A 589 119.48 -50.87 48.47
CA LYS A 589 120.28 -50.54 49.67
C LYS A 589 120.60 -51.77 50.52
N LYS A 590 119.67 -52.72 50.65
CA LYS A 590 119.90 -53.99 51.36
C LYS A 590 120.89 -54.88 50.61
N TYR A 591 120.81 -54.93 49.28
CA TYR A 591 121.78 -55.62 48.43
C TYR A 591 123.15 -54.96 48.52
N ASP A 592 123.23 -53.63 48.46
CA ASP A 592 124.46 -52.85 48.66
C ASP A 592 125.07 -53.16 50.03
N LEU A 593 124.28 -53.11 51.12
CA LEU A 593 124.74 -53.48 52.47
C LEU A 593 125.21 -54.94 52.57
N LEU A 594 124.52 -55.88 51.91
CA LEU A 594 124.95 -57.29 51.86
C LEU A 594 126.25 -57.45 51.06
N SER A 595 126.38 -56.75 49.94
CA SER A 595 127.58 -56.72 49.11
C SER A 595 128.75 -56.09 49.87
N ASP A 596 128.51 -55.01 50.60
CA ASP A 596 129.51 -54.32 51.41
C ASP A 596 129.92 -55.18 52.61
N LYS A 597 128.98 -55.90 53.23
CA LYS A 597 129.27 -56.89 54.29
C LYS A 597 130.09 -58.06 53.76
N MET A 598 129.76 -58.58 52.58
CA MET A 598 130.51 -59.65 51.92
C MET A 598 131.93 -59.19 51.54
N ASN A 599 132.09 -57.93 51.15
CA ASN A 599 133.40 -57.30 50.94
C ASN A 599 134.19 -57.09 52.25
N GLN A 600 133.52 -56.73 53.35
CA GLN A 600 134.16 -56.55 54.67
C GLN A 600 134.65 -57.87 55.29
N GLU A 601 133.92 -58.97 55.13
CA GLU A 601 134.29 -60.28 55.71
C GLU A 601 135.47 -60.96 54.99
N MET A 602 135.80 -60.60 53.75
CA MET A 602 136.68 -61.40 52.87
C MET A 602 137.87 -60.65 52.22
N GLY A 603 138.15 -59.40 52.59
CA GLY A 603 139.49 -58.81 52.42
C GLY A 603 139.60 -57.51 51.59
N GLU A 604 140.37 -56.59 52.17
CA GLU A 604 141.02 -55.36 51.66
C GLU A 604 140.41 -54.65 50.44
N GLY A 605 139.62 -53.61 50.75
CA GLY A 605 139.75 -52.28 50.17
C GLY A 605 140.00 -52.17 48.66
N GLY A 606 139.00 -52.48 47.83
CA GLY A 606 138.97 -52.00 46.44
C GLY A 606 138.07 -52.80 45.50
N GLU A 607 137.00 -52.14 45.04
CA GLU A 607 136.03 -52.53 44.00
C GLU A 607 135.07 -53.70 44.29
N ARG A 608 133.79 -53.50 43.94
CA ARG A 608 132.71 -54.49 44.06
C ARG A 608 132.98 -55.66 43.11
N LYS A 609 133.44 -56.80 43.64
CA LYS A 609 133.67 -58.01 42.84
C LYS A 609 132.43 -58.91 42.86
N SER A 610 131.93 -59.28 41.68
CA SER A 610 130.76 -60.17 41.52
C SER A 610 131.02 -61.54 42.16
N PRO A 611 130.02 -62.26 42.70
CA PRO A 611 130.17 -63.65 43.16
C PRO A 611 130.86 -64.56 42.13
N ALA A 612 130.67 -64.28 40.84
CA ALA A 612 131.37 -64.97 39.75
C ALA A 612 132.89 -64.74 39.76
N TYR A 613 133.39 -63.57 40.19
CA TYR A 613 134.82 -63.33 40.35
C TYR A 613 135.42 -64.21 41.44
N TYR A 614 134.73 -64.37 42.58
CA TYR A 614 135.20 -65.27 43.64
C TYR A 614 135.12 -66.74 43.23
N VAL A 615 134.13 -67.12 42.42
CA VAL A 615 134.08 -68.45 41.79
C VAL A 615 135.22 -68.62 40.78
N VAL A 616 135.57 -67.60 40.01
CA VAL A 616 136.68 -67.63 39.04
C VAL A 616 138.03 -67.62 39.73
N LEU A 617 138.22 -66.88 40.83
CA LEU A 617 139.44 -66.90 41.63
C LEU A 617 139.60 -68.26 42.32
N ARG A 618 138.52 -68.79 42.91
CA ARG A 618 138.48 -70.17 43.41
C ARG A 618 138.71 -71.19 42.30
N ALA A 619 138.25 -70.94 41.07
CA ALA A 619 138.50 -71.79 39.92
C ALA A 619 139.93 -71.64 39.38
N GLN A 620 140.57 -70.47 39.49
CA GLN A 620 141.98 -70.25 39.17
C GLN A 620 142.88 -70.94 40.20
N GLU A 621 142.59 -70.80 41.50
CA GLU A 621 143.22 -71.60 42.55
C GLU A 621 143.00 -73.10 42.31
N ARG A 622 141.79 -73.49 41.85
CA ARG A 622 141.49 -74.88 41.46
C ARG A 622 142.26 -75.30 40.21
N GLU A 623 142.49 -74.42 39.24
CA GLU A 623 143.24 -74.70 38.01
C GLU A 623 144.75 -74.76 38.28
N GLU A 624 145.27 -73.96 39.20
CA GLU A 624 146.64 -74.06 39.70
C GLU A 624 146.86 -75.40 40.44
N LEU A 625 145.92 -75.76 41.33
CA LEU A 625 145.89 -77.09 41.95
C LEU A 625 145.64 -78.22 40.93
N GLN A 626 144.95 -77.94 39.83
CA GLN A 626 144.73 -78.91 38.74
C GLN A 626 145.95 -79.03 37.82
N LYS A 627 146.80 -78.01 37.67
CA LYS A 627 148.12 -78.14 37.02
C LYS A 627 149.09 -78.95 37.87
N GLU A 628 149.09 -78.73 39.19
CA GLU A 628 149.78 -79.62 40.14
C GLU A 628 149.19 -81.05 40.09
N GLY A 629 147.87 -81.14 39.91
CA GLY A 629 147.14 -82.38 39.63
C GLY A 629 147.53 -83.03 38.30
N ASP A 630 147.72 -82.29 37.22
CA ASP A 630 148.08 -82.78 35.89
C ASP A 630 149.51 -83.36 35.88
N GLU A 631 150.43 -82.77 36.66
CA GLU A 631 151.77 -83.32 36.87
C GLU A 631 151.75 -84.65 37.66
N LEU A 632 150.81 -84.78 38.60
CA LEU A 632 150.51 -86.05 39.28
C LEU A 632 149.77 -87.02 38.35
N ASP A 633 148.91 -86.53 37.45
CA ASP A 633 148.21 -87.32 36.45
C ASP A 633 149.14 -87.83 35.36
N VAL A 634 150.22 -87.14 35.00
CA VAL A 634 151.27 -87.71 34.13
C VAL A 634 151.95 -88.91 34.81
N LYS A 635 152.14 -88.87 36.13
CA LYS A 635 152.63 -90.01 36.92
C LYS A 635 151.58 -91.12 37.00
N ILE A 636 150.29 -90.78 37.08
CA ILE A 636 149.17 -91.74 37.03
C ILE A 636 149.00 -92.34 35.63
N GLN A 637 149.13 -91.59 34.54
CA GLN A 637 149.03 -92.07 33.15
C GLN A 637 150.09 -93.14 32.82
N LYS A 638 151.22 -93.12 33.52
CA LYS A 638 152.22 -94.18 33.43
C LYS A 638 151.72 -95.48 34.07
N ALA A 639 151.03 -95.39 35.21
CA ALA A 639 150.30 -96.50 35.84
C ALA A 639 149.03 -96.89 35.07
N GLU A 640 148.35 -95.96 34.39
CA GLU A 640 147.18 -96.23 33.56
C GLU A 640 147.54 -96.95 32.26
N ARG A 641 148.76 -96.84 31.73
CA ARG A 641 149.18 -97.69 30.60
C ARG A 641 149.23 -99.17 31.00
N GLU A 642 149.56 -99.45 32.26
CA GLU A 642 149.51 -100.80 32.85
C GLU A 642 148.05 -101.24 33.07
N ILE A 643 147.15 -100.31 33.39
CA ILE A 643 145.69 -100.54 33.46
C ILE A 643 145.06 -100.68 32.06
N ARG A 644 145.56 -100.02 31.01
CA ARG A 644 145.07 -100.12 29.62
C ARG A 644 145.31 -101.50 28.99
N ALA A 645 146.32 -102.23 29.45
CA ALA A 645 146.46 -103.65 29.13
C ALA A 645 145.31 -104.49 29.71
N LEU A 646 144.78 -104.10 30.89
CA LEU A 646 143.59 -104.70 31.51
C LEU A 646 142.29 -104.19 30.85
N GLU A 647 142.18 -102.92 30.45
CA GLU A 647 141.02 -102.39 29.72
C GLU A 647 140.85 -102.98 28.31
N ASN A 648 141.90 -103.47 27.66
CA ASN A 648 141.75 -104.21 26.39
C ASN A 648 140.92 -105.50 26.53
N THR A 649 140.76 -106.04 27.75
CA THR A 649 139.80 -107.12 28.03
C THR A 649 138.37 -106.58 28.21
N LEU A 650 138.20 -105.39 28.79
CA LEU A 650 136.93 -104.66 28.91
C LEU A 650 136.45 -104.12 27.53
N SER A 651 137.37 -103.90 26.60
CA SER A 651 137.08 -103.45 25.22
C SER A 651 136.44 -104.54 24.35
N LYS A 652 136.25 -105.79 24.82
CA LYS A 652 135.31 -106.73 24.17
C LYS A 652 133.85 -106.44 24.53
N LEU A 653 133.60 -105.73 25.63
CA LEU A 653 132.28 -105.21 26.01
C LEU A 653 131.83 -104.04 25.10
N VAL A 654 132.75 -103.49 24.28
CA VAL A 654 132.48 -102.67 23.07
C VAL A 654 131.35 -103.22 22.23
N ALA A 655 131.22 -104.52 22.04
CA ALA A 655 130.35 -104.97 20.95
C ALA A 655 128.85 -104.82 21.27
N LYS A 656 128.45 -104.85 22.56
CA LYS A 656 127.03 -104.95 22.95
C LYS A 656 126.33 -103.60 23.13
N ASN A 657 127.00 -102.62 23.73
CA ASN A 657 126.36 -101.32 24.02
C ASN A 657 126.34 -100.37 22.80
N ASN A 658 127.17 -100.64 21.79
CA ASN A 658 127.21 -99.86 20.55
C ASN A 658 126.01 -100.06 19.61
N LYS A 659 125.05 -100.95 19.88
CA LYS A 659 123.79 -101.03 19.11
C LYS A 659 122.70 -100.04 19.56
N LEU A 660 122.79 -99.54 20.80
CA LEU A 660 121.87 -98.53 21.34
C LEU A 660 122.13 -97.12 20.78
N ARG A 661 123.28 -96.91 20.11
CA ARG A 661 123.64 -95.66 19.42
C ARG A 661 123.09 -95.51 18.00
N ALA A 662 122.34 -96.50 17.48
CA ALA A 662 121.76 -96.42 16.12
C ALA A 662 120.37 -95.75 16.06
N GLY A 663 119.85 -95.21 17.18
CA GLY A 663 118.48 -94.69 17.28
C GLY A 663 118.29 -93.17 17.09
N PHE A 664 119.33 -92.41 16.74
CA PHE A 664 119.21 -90.96 16.51
C PHE A 664 119.35 -90.58 15.03
N HIS A 665 118.28 -89.93 14.51
CA HIS A 665 118.01 -89.31 13.18
C HIS A 665 117.13 -90.17 12.26
N ASN A 666 115.92 -89.79 11.82
CA ASN A 666 115.17 -88.52 11.64
C ASN A 666 113.65 -88.84 11.46
N ALA A 667 112.61 -88.00 11.57
CA ALA A 667 112.38 -86.56 11.80
C ALA A 667 110.97 -86.36 12.43
N ASP A 668 110.78 -85.30 13.21
CA ASP A 668 109.58 -85.01 14.03
C ASP A 668 108.50 -84.20 13.28
N SER A 669 107.24 -84.51 13.53
CA SER A 669 106.02 -84.02 12.86
C SER A 669 105.25 -83.01 13.72
N GLY A 670 105.92 -81.93 14.16
CA GLY A 670 105.38 -80.97 15.13
C GLY A 670 105.73 -79.51 14.84
N GLY A 671 105.56 -79.05 13.60
CA GLY A 671 105.80 -77.65 13.22
C GLY A 671 104.73 -76.67 13.72
N ALA A 672 105.16 -75.43 13.97
CA ALA A 672 104.39 -74.31 14.53
C ALA A 672 103.15 -73.86 13.71
N ASP A 673 102.93 -74.39 12.51
CA ASP A 673 101.85 -74.00 11.60
C ASP A 673 100.48 -74.60 11.95
N VAL A 674 100.39 -75.55 12.88
CA VAL A 674 99.09 -76.13 13.31
C VAL A 674 98.39 -75.24 14.35
N GLY A 675 99.14 -74.49 15.16
CA GLY A 675 98.59 -73.59 16.19
C GLY A 675 97.89 -72.35 15.61
N THR A 676 98.43 -71.79 14.54
CA THR A 676 97.87 -70.60 13.87
C THR A 676 96.54 -70.88 13.15
N LYS A 677 96.33 -72.12 12.70
CA LYS A 677 95.06 -72.56 12.11
C LYS A 677 93.91 -72.63 13.14
N HIS A 678 94.16 -73.17 14.33
CA HIS A 678 93.15 -73.27 15.39
C HIS A 678 92.71 -71.90 15.93
N GLU A 679 93.61 -70.91 16.01
CA GLU A 679 93.25 -69.55 16.44
C GLU A 679 92.36 -68.81 15.44
N LEU A 680 92.53 -69.06 14.14
CA LEU A 680 91.72 -68.45 13.08
C LEU A 680 90.33 -69.09 12.99
N GLU A 681 90.22 -70.40 13.18
CA GLU A 681 88.93 -71.11 13.24
C GLU A 681 88.09 -70.67 14.45
N ALA A 682 88.72 -70.49 15.63
CA ALA A 682 88.04 -69.98 16.82
C ALA A 682 87.57 -68.50 16.69
N LYS A 683 88.29 -67.66 15.92
CA LYS A 683 87.86 -66.29 15.62
C LYS A 683 86.66 -66.25 14.67
N LEU A 684 86.61 -67.14 13.68
CA LEU A 684 85.50 -67.25 12.73
C LEU A 684 84.20 -67.67 13.45
N GLU A 685 84.29 -68.61 14.38
CA GLU A 685 83.13 -69.13 15.12
C GLU A 685 82.50 -68.07 16.04
N ARG A 686 83.33 -67.28 16.75
CA ARG A 686 82.87 -66.13 17.56
C ARG A 686 82.18 -65.04 16.73
N LEU A 687 82.66 -64.78 15.51
CA LEU A 687 82.05 -63.78 14.63
C LEU A 687 80.71 -64.27 14.06
N LEU A 688 80.60 -65.56 13.74
CA LEU A 688 79.34 -66.16 13.29
C LEU A 688 78.29 -66.19 14.40
N GLU A 689 78.69 -66.45 15.64
CA GLU A 689 77.79 -66.41 16.80
C GLU A 689 77.31 -64.98 17.11
N ARG A 690 78.20 -63.99 17.01
CA ARG A 690 77.84 -62.56 17.12
C ARG A 690 76.88 -62.13 16.00
N ARG A 691 77.03 -62.65 14.78
CA ARG A 691 76.08 -62.40 13.67
C ARG A 691 74.71 -63.03 13.93
N ARG A 692 74.65 -64.22 14.52
CA ARG A 692 73.39 -64.88 14.88
C ARG A 692 72.66 -64.15 16.02
N SER A 693 73.37 -63.73 17.06
CA SER A 693 72.83 -62.89 18.14
C SER A 693 72.28 -61.56 17.60
N LYS A 694 73.04 -60.86 16.73
CA LYS A 694 72.58 -59.60 16.10
C LYS A 694 71.38 -59.79 15.18
N LYS A 695 71.28 -60.93 14.49
CA LYS A 695 70.10 -61.26 13.67
C LYS A 695 68.87 -61.54 14.53
N SER A 696 69.04 -62.28 15.63
CA SER A 696 67.97 -62.52 16.62
C SER A 696 67.48 -61.22 17.26
N GLU A 697 68.38 -60.30 17.63
CA GLU A 697 68.03 -58.97 18.15
C GLU A 697 67.26 -58.13 17.12
N ALA A 698 67.63 -58.23 15.83
CA ALA A 698 66.92 -57.54 14.76
C ALA A 698 65.51 -58.11 14.52
N ASP A 699 65.35 -59.43 14.60
CA ASP A 699 64.06 -60.10 14.44
C ASP A 699 63.13 -59.81 15.64
N THR A 700 63.66 -59.71 16.87
CA THR A 700 62.88 -59.27 18.04
C THR A 700 62.45 -57.81 17.93
N LEU A 701 63.35 -56.91 17.53
CA LEU A 701 63.01 -55.50 17.32
C LEU A 701 61.98 -55.31 16.20
N ALA A 702 62.04 -56.13 15.15
CA ALA A 702 61.04 -56.12 14.08
C ALA A 702 59.65 -56.58 14.58
N ALA A 703 59.61 -57.58 15.47
CA ALA A 703 58.38 -58.02 16.11
C ALA A 703 57.81 -56.93 17.04
N ASP A 704 58.64 -56.29 17.85
CA ASP A 704 58.24 -55.18 18.74
C ASP A 704 57.68 -54.00 17.94
N VAL A 705 58.27 -53.67 16.79
CA VAL A 705 57.76 -52.62 15.90
C VAL A 705 56.39 -52.98 15.32
N GLN A 706 56.14 -54.24 14.97
CA GLN A 706 54.82 -54.68 14.50
C GLN A 706 53.79 -54.66 15.63
N GLU A 707 54.16 -55.08 16.84
CA GLU A 707 53.29 -55.00 18.01
C GLU A 707 52.94 -53.54 18.36
N MET A 708 53.93 -52.63 18.33
CA MET A 708 53.71 -51.20 18.56
C MET A 708 52.81 -50.58 17.49
N LYS A 709 52.93 -51.00 16.22
CA LYS A 709 52.01 -50.56 15.14
C LYS A 709 50.59 -51.05 15.38
N ALA A 710 50.40 -52.29 15.84
CA ALA A 710 49.09 -52.83 16.19
C ALA A 710 48.48 -52.10 17.40
N ARG A 711 49.27 -51.82 18.44
CA ARG A 711 48.84 -51.01 19.60
C ARG A 711 48.45 -49.59 19.19
N LEU A 712 49.21 -48.95 18.31
CA LEU A 712 48.88 -47.62 17.76
C LEU A 712 47.57 -47.63 16.96
N ALA A 713 47.30 -48.69 16.19
CA ALA A 713 46.04 -48.83 15.47
C ALA A 713 44.85 -48.98 16.44
N ASN A 714 45.00 -49.76 17.51
CA ASN A 714 43.97 -49.91 18.54
C ASN A 714 43.72 -48.59 19.29
N LEU A 715 44.77 -47.88 19.69
CA LEU A 715 44.65 -46.57 20.35
C LEU A 715 43.95 -45.54 19.45
N ARG A 716 44.19 -45.56 18.13
CA ARG A 716 43.46 -44.70 17.18
C ARG A 716 41.98 -45.06 17.09
N ASN A 717 41.64 -46.34 17.08
CA ASN A 717 40.25 -46.78 17.10
C ASN A 717 39.53 -46.38 18.40
N GLU A 718 40.23 -46.46 19.54
CA GLU A 718 39.74 -45.96 20.84
C GLU A 718 39.57 -44.44 20.84
N GLU A 719 40.52 -43.69 20.28
CA GLU A 719 40.43 -42.23 20.11
C GLU A 719 39.22 -41.85 19.25
N ASP A 720 38.99 -42.55 18.15
CA ASP A 720 37.82 -42.34 17.28
C ASP A 720 36.50 -42.73 17.96
N GLY A 721 36.53 -43.72 18.86
CA GLY A 721 35.41 -44.06 19.75
C GLY A 721 35.12 -42.94 20.75
N MET A 722 36.14 -42.44 21.44
CA MET A 722 36.07 -41.31 22.37
C MET A 722 35.58 -40.04 21.68
N ARG A 723 36.06 -39.72 20.47
CA ARG A 723 35.60 -38.57 19.67
C ARG A 723 34.13 -38.67 19.27
N ARG A 724 33.62 -39.89 19.01
CA ARG A 724 32.19 -40.11 18.79
C ARG A 724 31.38 -39.91 20.07
N HIS A 725 31.89 -40.41 21.20
CA HIS A 725 31.27 -40.22 22.50
C HIS A 725 31.23 -38.72 22.91
N ILE A 726 32.31 -37.98 22.72
CA ILE A 726 32.38 -36.54 22.98
C ILE A 726 31.35 -35.79 22.12
N ARG A 727 31.19 -36.12 20.84
CA ARG A 727 30.17 -35.51 19.99
C ARG A 727 28.74 -35.80 20.47
N LEU A 728 28.49 -37.02 20.94
CA LEU A 728 27.19 -37.38 21.52
C LEU A 728 26.92 -36.59 22.82
N VAL A 729 27.92 -36.49 23.71
CA VAL A 729 27.82 -35.72 24.96
C VAL A 729 27.64 -34.23 24.69
N GLN A 730 28.35 -33.66 23.73
CA GLN A 730 28.17 -32.26 23.30
C GLN A 730 26.76 -32.04 22.72
N GLY A 731 26.24 -32.98 21.94
CA GLY A 731 24.87 -32.93 21.43
C GLY A 731 23.83 -32.95 22.56
N LYS A 732 24.02 -33.80 23.57
CA LYS A 732 23.16 -33.84 24.77
C LYS A 732 23.29 -32.55 25.60
N ALA A 733 24.49 -32.01 25.79
CA ALA A 733 24.70 -30.75 26.49
C ALA A 733 23.97 -29.59 25.80
N GLN A 734 24.03 -29.51 24.46
CA GLN A 734 23.27 -28.51 23.69
C GLN A 734 21.74 -28.68 23.80
N GLN A 735 21.25 -29.93 23.90
CA GLN A 735 19.83 -30.18 24.18
C GLN A 735 19.44 -29.70 25.57
N PHE A 736 20.24 -30.01 26.60
CA PHE A 736 19.98 -29.52 27.96
C PHE A 736 20.10 -27.99 28.07
N ASP A 737 21.00 -27.34 27.35
CA ASP A 737 21.09 -25.87 27.32
C ASP A 737 19.84 -25.24 26.70
N LYS A 738 19.27 -25.86 25.66
CA LYS A 738 17.99 -25.42 25.07
C LYS A 738 16.84 -25.60 26.06
N GLU A 739 16.72 -26.77 26.67
CA GLU A 739 15.70 -27.04 27.69
C GLU A 739 15.81 -26.06 28.88
N ARG A 740 17.03 -25.78 29.34
CA ARG A 740 17.30 -24.80 30.38
C ARG A 740 16.85 -23.40 29.98
N SER A 741 17.17 -22.96 28.76
CA SER A 741 16.75 -21.65 28.26
C SER A 741 15.21 -21.53 28.16
N GLU A 742 14.54 -22.60 27.72
CA GLU A 742 13.07 -22.65 27.69
C GLU A 742 12.44 -22.60 29.09
N LEU A 743 13.05 -23.31 30.06
CA LEU A 743 12.61 -23.29 31.46
C LEU A 743 12.86 -21.92 32.11
N GLU A 744 14.00 -21.28 31.84
CA GLU A 744 14.29 -19.92 32.28
C GLU A 744 13.27 -18.92 31.72
N GLY A 745 12.91 -19.04 30.44
CA GLY A 745 11.86 -18.22 29.81
C GLY A 745 10.46 -18.50 30.35
N LYS A 746 10.14 -19.73 30.76
CA LYS A 746 8.89 -20.05 31.47
C LYS A 746 8.89 -19.44 32.89
N ARG A 747 10.01 -19.52 33.60
CA ARG A 747 10.20 -18.93 34.94
C ARG A 747 10.04 -17.41 34.91
N GLU A 748 10.66 -16.73 33.96
CA GLU A 748 10.57 -15.27 33.84
C GLU A 748 9.14 -14.81 33.56
N ARG A 749 8.40 -15.53 32.69
CA ARG A 749 6.97 -15.27 32.44
C ARG A 749 6.12 -15.47 33.68
N ALA A 750 6.38 -16.50 34.47
CA ALA A 750 5.69 -16.75 35.74
C ALA A 750 5.99 -15.66 36.77
N LEU A 751 7.26 -15.25 36.93
CA LEU A 751 7.67 -14.15 37.81
C LEU A 751 6.99 -12.83 37.45
N ARG A 752 6.99 -12.45 36.17
CA ARG A 752 6.25 -11.27 35.67
C ARG A 752 4.73 -11.40 35.86
N GLY A 753 4.20 -12.63 35.91
CA GLY A 753 2.80 -12.90 36.24
C GLY A 753 2.51 -12.64 37.71
N VAL A 754 3.38 -13.12 38.60
CA VAL A 754 3.31 -12.91 40.05
C VAL A 754 3.48 -11.44 40.41
N GLU A 755 4.41 -10.72 39.79
CA GLU A 755 4.58 -9.27 39.98
C GLU A 755 3.33 -8.49 39.59
N ARG A 756 2.71 -8.84 38.45
CA ARG A 756 1.45 -8.20 38.03
C ARG A 756 0.30 -8.49 38.98
N ALA A 757 0.17 -9.73 39.44
CA ALA A 757 -0.86 -10.11 40.42
C ALA A 757 -0.64 -9.42 41.78
N SER A 758 0.62 -9.29 42.22
CA SER A 758 1.03 -8.55 43.42
C SER A 758 0.67 -7.05 43.31
N MET A 759 0.99 -6.40 42.18
CA MET A 759 0.59 -5.01 41.94
C MET A 759 -0.94 -4.82 41.94
N GLN A 760 -1.69 -5.76 41.35
CA GLN A 760 -3.16 -5.73 41.37
C GLN A 760 -3.74 -5.91 42.78
N LEU A 761 -3.15 -6.81 43.58
CA LEU A 761 -3.56 -7.06 44.96
C LEU A 761 -3.30 -5.84 45.87
N ARG A 762 -2.14 -5.19 45.70
CA ARG A 762 -1.79 -3.94 46.40
C ARG A 762 -2.69 -2.78 46.02
N ALA A 763 -3.03 -2.65 44.73
CA ALA A 763 -3.96 -1.64 44.24
C ALA A 763 -5.39 -1.84 44.78
N LEU A 764 -5.87 -3.07 44.90
CA LEU A 764 -7.18 -3.40 45.47
C LEU A 764 -7.27 -3.12 46.98
N LYS A 765 -6.16 -3.27 47.71
CA LYS A 765 -6.10 -3.02 49.17
C LYS A 765 -5.67 -1.61 49.55
N GLY A 766 -5.16 -0.81 48.60
CA GLY A 766 -4.75 0.59 48.82
C GLY A 766 -3.49 0.74 49.67
N VAL A 767 -2.56 -0.22 49.61
CA VAL A 767 -1.33 -0.25 50.42
C VAL A 767 -0.10 -0.37 49.50
N GLU A 768 0.94 0.44 49.72
CA GLU A 768 2.20 0.39 48.94
C GLU A 768 3.19 -0.66 49.46
N VAL A 769 2.96 -1.17 50.67
CA VAL A 769 3.78 -2.18 51.35
C VAL A 769 3.25 -3.59 51.03
N ASP A 770 4.13 -4.59 51.08
CA ASP A 770 3.78 -6.00 50.91
C ASP A 770 2.57 -6.38 51.80
N THR A 771 1.55 -7.00 51.23
CA THR A 771 0.35 -7.40 51.99
C THR A 771 0.60 -8.66 52.81
N GLU A 772 -0.24 -8.94 53.82
CA GLU A 772 -0.13 -10.18 54.61
C GLU A 772 -0.19 -11.45 53.73
N GLU A 773 -0.97 -11.44 52.65
CA GLU A 773 -1.01 -12.55 51.68
C GLU A 773 0.31 -12.71 50.92
N GLU A 774 0.96 -11.61 50.53
CA GLU A 774 2.26 -11.67 49.84
C GLU A 774 3.37 -12.17 50.76
N LEU A 775 3.31 -11.80 52.04
CA LEU A 775 4.21 -12.32 53.07
C LEU A 775 3.98 -13.81 53.33
N ASP A 776 2.73 -14.27 53.35
CA ASP A 776 2.41 -15.70 53.51
C ASP A 776 2.82 -16.52 52.26
N PHE A 777 2.62 -16.00 51.05
CA PHE A 777 3.12 -16.63 49.83
C PHE A 777 4.65 -16.71 49.80
N ARG A 778 5.37 -15.67 50.24
CA ARG A 778 6.83 -15.73 50.38
C ARG A 778 7.26 -16.72 51.46
N LEU A 779 6.55 -16.80 52.58
CA LEU A 779 6.82 -17.76 53.63
C LEU A 779 6.61 -19.21 53.14
N GLN A 780 5.53 -19.46 52.38
CA GLN A 780 5.27 -20.76 51.76
C GLN A 780 6.33 -21.10 50.72
N ALA A 781 6.73 -20.15 49.87
CA ALA A 781 7.82 -20.33 48.92
C ALA A 781 9.14 -20.68 49.62
N MET A 782 9.51 -19.96 50.69
CA MET A 782 10.72 -20.27 51.46
C MET A 782 10.65 -21.65 52.15
N LYS A 783 9.47 -22.07 52.63
CA LYS A 783 9.28 -23.42 53.18
C LYS A 783 9.44 -24.49 52.10
N GLU A 784 8.96 -24.23 50.90
CA GLU A 784 9.06 -25.14 49.76
C GLU A 784 10.48 -25.21 49.20
N ASP A 785 11.19 -24.08 49.11
CA ASP A 785 12.62 -24.01 48.77
C ASP A 785 13.46 -24.79 49.78
N ASN A 786 13.23 -24.59 51.08
CA ASN A 786 13.91 -25.36 52.12
C ASN A 786 13.63 -26.87 52.00
N LYS A 787 12.40 -27.24 51.64
CA LYS A 787 12.03 -28.65 51.42
C LYS A 787 12.73 -29.23 50.18
N GLN A 788 12.84 -28.48 49.09
CA GLN A 788 13.57 -28.88 47.88
C GLN A 788 15.08 -29.01 48.13
N MET A 789 15.68 -28.09 48.89
CA MET A 789 17.09 -28.16 49.28
C MET A 789 17.38 -29.41 50.13
N LEU A 790 16.46 -29.79 51.02
CA LEU A 790 16.57 -31.04 51.77
C LEU A 790 16.45 -32.28 50.87
N TYR A 791 15.61 -32.25 49.83
CA TYR A 791 15.55 -33.33 48.84
C TYR A 791 16.85 -33.45 48.04
N LEU A 792 17.43 -32.33 47.61
CA LEU A 792 18.70 -32.32 46.89
C LEU A 792 19.85 -32.85 47.77
N LEU A 793 19.90 -32.46 49.04
CA LEU A 793 20.89 -32.96 49.98
C LEU A 793 20.77 -34.48 50.19
N VAL A 794 19.55 -35.01 50.31
CA VAL A 794 19.33 -36.46 50.41
C VAL A 794 19.69 -37.17 49.10
N GLY A 795 19.32 -36.62 47.93
CA GLY A 795 19.66 -37.19 46.62
C GLY A 795 21.17 -37.23 46.36
N ILE A 796 21.92 -36.21 46.79
CA ILE A 796 23.40 -36.22 46.75
C ILE A 796 23.97 -37.34 47.65
N GLY A 797 23.35 -37.59 48.80
CA GLY A 797 23.71 -38.73 49.66
C GLY A 797 23.43 -40.09 48.99
N GLU A 798 22.36 -40.21 48.21
CA GLU A 798 22.01 -41.43 47.46
C GLU A 798 22.98 -41.68 46.28
N GLU A 799 23.37 -40.64 45.54
CA GLU A 799 24.34 -40.73 44.44
C GLU A 799 25.78 -40.96 44.93
N HIS A 800 26.12 -40.42 46.10
CA HIS A 800 27.44 -40.52 46.71
C HIS A 800 27.36 -41.08 48.14
N THR A 801 27.38 -42.41 48.24
CA THR A 801 27.22 -43.15 49.51
C THR A 801 28.22 -42.78 50.60
N SER A 802 29.43 -42.31 50.24
CA SER A 802 30.41 -41.82 51.21
C SER A 802 30.03 -40.50 51.89
N LEU A 803 29.16 -39.70 51.26
CA LEU A 803 28.67 -38.43 51.78
C LEU A 803 27.33 -38.58 52.51
N ALA A 804 26.63 -39.70 52.31
CA ALA A 804 25.34 -39.99 52.93
C ALA A 804 25.38 -39.87 54.45
N ASP A 805 26.38 -40.49 55.09
CA ASP A 805 26.54 -40.48 56.55
C ASP A 805 26.84 -39.07 57.07
N THR A 806 27.74 -38.34 56.40
CA THR A 806 28.05 -36.94 56.77
C THR A 806 26.87 -35.99 56.59
N ILE A 807 26.05 -36.18 55.56
CA ILE A 807 24.85 -35.37 55.33
C ILE A 807 23.78 -35.72 56.37
N HIS A 808 23.61 -37.00 56.69
CA HIS A 808 22.70 -37.47 57.73
C HIS A 808 23.10 -36.92 59.11
N ASP A 809 24.37 -37.00 59.47
CA ASP A 809 24.91 -36.48 60.74
C ASP A 809 24.75 -34.96 60.83
N ALA A 810 25.02 -34.23 59.74
CA ALA A 810 24.85 -32.77 59.70
C ALA A 810 23.38 -32.34 59.83
N LEU A 811 22.46 -33.04 59.18
CA LEU A 811 21.01 -32.79 59.30
C LEU A 811 20.50 -33.10 60.71
N THR A 812 21.01 -34.18 61.31
CA THR A 812 20.64 -34.60 62.68
C THR A 812 21.20 -33.63 63.73
N ALA A 813 22.44 -33.16 63.57
CA ALA A 813 23.04 -32.15 64.42
C ALA A 813 22.32 -30.79 64.34
N ALA A 814 21.75 -30.45 63.17
CA ALA A 814 20.92 -29.27 62.98
C ALA A 814 19.45 -29.45 63.44
N GLY A 815 19.05 -30.65 63.87
CA GLY A 815 17.69 -30.95 64.32
C GLY A 815 16.65 -30.99 63.18
N ILE A 816 17.07 -31.21 61.93
CA ILE A 816 16.21 -31.18 60.75
C ILE A 816 15.97 -32.62 60.27
N ALA A 817 14.70 -33.04 60.24
CA ALA A 817 14.34 -34.37 59.76
C ALA A 817 14.39 -34.45 58.22
N PRO A 818 15.01 -35.48 57.62
CA PRO A 818 15.00 -35.67 56.18
C PRO A 818 13.57 -35.96 55.68
N PRO A 819 13.20 -35.47 54.48
CA PRO A 819 11.84 -35.61 53.97
C PRO A 819 11.47 -37.07 53.67
N SER A 820 10.32 -37.52 54.15
CA SER A 820 9.94 -38.95 54.21
C SER A 820 9.42 -39.58 52.91
N ARG A 821 9.36 -38.85 51.79
CA ARG A 821 8.98 -39.36 50.46
C ARG A 821 9.55 -38.48 49.35
N PRO A 822 10.12 -39.03 48.26
CA PRO A 822 10.66 -38.23 47.16
C PRO A 822 9.54 -37.44 46.47
N ALA A 823 9.84 -36.23 46.02
CA ALA A 823 8.97 -35.49 45.13
C ALA A 823 8.88 -36.24 43.80
N SER A 824 7.70 -36.76 43.46
CA SER A 824 7.43 -37.32 42.14
C SER A 824 7.65 -36.22 41.11
N ALA A 825 8.77 -36.27 40.40
CA ALA A 825 8.99 -35.43 39.24
C ALA A 825 7.95 -35.83 38.18
N ARG A 826 7.03 -34.91 37.88
CA ARG A 826 6.37 -34.88 36.57
C ARG A 826 7.48 -34.75 35.52
N SER A 827 7.91 -35.89 35.02
CA SER A 827 8.72 -36.04 33.81
C SER A 827 7.89 -36.86 32.83
N GLU A 828 7.18 -36.18 31.93
CA GLU A 828 6.88 -36.79 30.63
C GLU A 828 8.20 -36.79 29.85
N VAL A 829 9.01 -37.82 30.05
CA VAL A 829 10.10 -38.17 29.14
C VAL A 829 9.75 -39.51 28.53
N SER A 830 9.37 -39.44 27.26
CA SER A 830 9.22 -40.55 26.34
C SER A 830 10.38 -41.54 26.48
N SER A 831 10.03 -42.79 26.75
CA SER A 831 10.88 -43.95 26.49
C SER A 831 11.21 -44.00 25.00
N ILE A 832 12.46 -43.75 24.64
CA ILE A 832 13.04 -44.23 23.38
C ILE A 832 13.91 -45.42 23.74
N GLN A 833 13.39 -46.60 23.40
CA GLN A 833 14.12 -47.85 23.36
C GLN A 833 15.39 -47.68 22.53
N SER A 834 16.52 -48.06 23.12
CA SER A 834 17.76 -48.35 22.41
C SER A 834 17.71 -49.78 21.87
N ASP A 835 17.42 -49.93 20.58
CA ASP A 835 17.95 -51.04 19.79
C ASP A 835 19.26 -50.56 19.15
N LEU A 836 20.39 -50.92 19.78
CA LEU A 836 21.70 -51.30 19.21
C LEU A 836 22.77 -51.38 20.31
#